data_AF-A0A255EH94-F1
#
_entry.id   AF-A0A255EH94-F1
#
_cell.length_a   1.000
_cell.length_b   1.000
_cell.length_c   1.000
_cell.angle_alpha   90.00
_cell.angle_beta   90.00
_cell.angle_gamma   90.00
#
_symmetry.space_group_name_H-M   'P 1'
#
loop_
_entity.id
_entity.type
_entity.pdbx_description
1 polymer ?
#
loop_
_entity_poly.entity_id
_entity_poly.type
_entity_poly.pdbx_seq_one_letter_code
_entity_poly.pdbx_strand_id
1 'polypeptide(L)'
;MSLTVPRHGVRRWLATVTGFALAAGVLAVGVAPQAPAYAQADQGVTQSLRSEDAALVDSHTSELAPGVNLTRFERRQDRAWVGGNVLELDLTAGNLSIDMVDGDSVAGDNRTVSDFIEGQDDVVAAVNGDFFDMNATDAPIHTNYADGEMRSFRDGSLAFTMADGVAAIERLMTQSAIAGPAGSVDIKGVNTPYVTNGVTVFNQAWGSYPLDGLLAGAPVRILTIEDGRVASVSTDPASVSGSVDLSPGRMIVVARGSQWGSSLDGFQVGDEVSIDLQASSSPDTAVGGNWQLVTNGELTDTEQVTAGRTAVGISRDGTRLYIVTVDGRRADANGMTVQELARLMRDLGAWNALNLDGGGSTTMVGRPAGSDEPVVLNQPSDGRQRVVSNALVIRSSATTDLSGAHLAVAGADPTSREAALLETFPGLSRTVQGSGLDGAGRPVTSFGSFSSGDHVSLTAVGDRAKVTGGGVGSGRIEYAVDGHVDSIDYRVHGDLQRLQPNRSLVALSAVDQTSTLRLEGVDGDGNTAPIEYSDVTVDSSGPISVRPNSLTSFEVSGTASGSGVITLSVGDHSVQVAVTVGTVDAVVSDFSDIGQWRFTAARATGEVHATEGPEGGPALGMTYDFTTSTATRGGYAVAAQPIAVEGQPQSLSLWIKGDESGVWPRIQIGRGDGTTTNVDGPNVTWQGWRQVSFPIPAGTAYPIEVKQIRFMETRSTVSYHGDVAIADLAAQVPADVELPQTPYVHDPVIVANGSVADRPTRIAVMSDAQFVGRNPDSALVASARRTLQEIRAAQPDLLVINGDLVDEASDADFELAKRILDEELEGSVPFIYVPGNHELMGAGIDNFEKHFGDSRTATTVNGTRIITLDSSTGNLHPGGIDQLAFLEEELAAAQADDAITGVVLFNHHPIDDPTPQKASQLGDRTEAAALDRVFAEFRAGGKQIAHINGHVGLFHATARDGVSRVIIGNSGKAPAAGADQGGFVGWTMLGIDPARGVVDTDPEIVADRIAWLRAETKPQTDEVRLTAELDGNQDAEMVDGRLVIAEGGQVDLSAVLSQGSIEVPVQWPVSAQWAGNGVLVAAEDVLGEQQLLAAQALPEGYRFDPATGVLAWNGGGQAELTVTVNGVEATLLIGPAQVDPTPTPTVTPTPSPTPTVTPAPTGTPAPTGTPAPTGTPAPTGTPAPTGTPAPTGTPAPTGTPAPTGTPAPTGTPAPTGTPAPTGGDDKPGVLPDTGAGAAGVVLAGLAAAVAGVMVLRRRS
;
A
#
# COMPACT_ATOMS: atom_id res chain seq x y z
N MET A 1 -3.23 -2.04 65.12
CA MET A 1 -3.29 -2.49 66.54
C MET A 1 -4.67 -3.08 66.79
N SER A 2 -4.77 -4.23 67.49
CA SER A 2 -5.89 -4.75 68.33
C SER A 2 -7.38 -4.45 68.01
N LEU A 3 -8.35 -5.37 68.14
CA LEU A 3 -8.40 -6.85 68.24
C LEU A 3 -9.88 -7.34 68.35
N THR A 4 -10.21 -8.52 67.79
CA THR A 4 -11.31 -9.46 68.18
C THR A 4 -12.82 -9.09 68.16
N VAL A 5 -13.55 -9.72 67.21
CA VAL A 5 -14.74 -10.64 67.35
C VAL A 5 -14.98 -11.24 68.77
N PRO A 6 -16.19 -11.75 69.23
CA PRO A 6 -17.19 -12.51 68.42
C PRO A 6 -18.72 -12.64 68.84
N ARG A 7 -19.54 -13.15 67.89
CA ARG A 7 -20.55 -14.28 67.97
C ARG A 7 -21.95 -14.24 68.68
N HIS A 8 -22.93 -14.75 67.88
CA HIS A 8 -23.99 -15.79 68.14
C HIS A 8 -25.43 -15.45 68.64
N GLY A 9 -26.40 -16.20 68.06
CA GLY A 9 -27.81 -16.39 68.52
C GLY A 9 -28.88 -15.77 67.60
N VAL A 10 -29.59 -16.39 66.63
CA VAL A 10 -30.07 -17.76 66.30
C VAL A 10 -31.47 -18.14 66.85
N ARG A 11 -32.40 -18.50 65.92
CA ARG A 11 -33.78 -19.10 66.07
C ARG A 11 -34.95 -18.15 66.39
N ARG A 12 -36.20 -18.36 65.90
CA ARG A 12 -36.76 -19.12 64.73
C ARG A 12 -38.30 -18.86 64.58
N TRP A 13 -38.78 -18.64 63.33
CA TRP A 13 -40.11 -19.04 62.78
C TRP A 13 -41.36 -18.32 63.39
N LEU A 14 -42.60 -18.41 62.86
CA LEU A 14 -43.24 -19.35 61.91
C LEU A 14 -44.40 -18.71 61.11
N ALA A 15 -44.79 -19.32 59.96
CA ALA A 15 -46.09 -19.21 59.25
C ALA A 15 -46.40 -17.97 58.36
N THR A 16 -47.07 -18.06 57.19
CA THR A 16 -47.45 -19.24 56.34
C THR A 16 -47.90 -18.83 54.92
N VAL A 17 -47.42 -19.55 53.87
CA VAL A 17 -48.17 -20.14 52.70
C VAL A 17 -48.92 -19.21 51.71
N THR A 18 -48.91 -19.40 50.37
CA THR A 18 -48.12 -20.22 49.38
C THR A 18 -48.47 -19.70 47.96
N GLY A 19 -47.50 -19.43 47.06
CA GLY A 19 -47.06 -20.31 45.93
C GLY A 19 -47.76 -19.92 44.60
N PHE A 20 -47.28 -20.19 43.39
CA PHE A 20 -46.18 -21.00 42.78
C PHE A 20 -45.51 -20.15 41.66
N ALA A 21 -44.34 -20.46 41.06
CA ALA A 21 -43.17 -21.27 41.45
C ALA A 21 -42.02 -21.12 40.41
N LEU A 22 -40.76 -21.20 40.89
CA LEU A 22 -39.58 -21.93 40.35
C LEU A 22 -39.17 -21.82 38.85
N ALA A 23 -37.88 -21.79 38.47
CA ALA A 23 -36.64 -21.89 39.27
C ALA A 23 -35.41 -21.29 38.55
N ALA A 24 -34.40 -20.88 39.32
CA ALA A 24 -32.99 -20.87 38.93
C ALA A 24 -32.15 -21.24 40.17
N GLY A 25 -31.06 -21.99 40.00
CA GLY A 25 -30.22 -22.49 41.10
C GLY A 25 -28.79 -21.94 41.00
N VAL A 26 -28.24 -21.46 42.11
CA VAL A 26 -26.87 -20.94 42.18
C VAL A 26 -25.88 -22.07 42.49
N LEU A 27 -24.83 -22.16 41.68
CA LEU A 27 -23.55 -22.78 42.04
C LEU A 27 -22.51 -21.67 42.23
N ALA A 28 -21.67 -21.80 43.26
CA ALA A 28 -20.64 -20.80 43.55
C ALA A 28 -19.30 -21.21 42.94
N VAL A 29 -18.63 -20.26 42.31
CA VAL A 29 -17.24 -20.35 41.83
C VAL A 29 -16.42 -19.28 42.57
N GLY A 30 -15.15 -19.55 42.83
CA GLY A 30 -14.27 -18.62 43.55
C GLY A 30 -13.89 -17.41 42.71
N VAL A 31 -13.81 -16.24 43.33
CA VAL A 31 -13.29 -15.02 42.70
C VAL A 31 -11.77 -15.10 42.66
N ALA A 32 -11.21 -15.36 41.48
CA ALA A 32 -9.83 -15.03 41.17
C ALA A 32 -9.66 -13.49 41.11
N PRO A 33 -8.46 -12.93 41.36
CA PRO A 33 -8.22 -11.53 41.04
C PRO A 33 -8.43 -11.32 39.54
N GLN A 34 -9.25 -10.34 39.16
CA GLN A 34 -9.36 -9.96 37.76
C GLN A 34 -8.10 -9.19 37.36
N ALA A 35 -7.49 -9.60 36.25
CA ALA A 35 -6.58 -8.76 35.50
C ALA A 35 -7.30 -7.48 35.04
N PRO A 36 -6.58 -6.37 34.75
CA PRO A 36 -7.21 -5.19 34.16
C PRO A 36 -7.94 -5.55 32.87
N ALA A 37 -9.15 -5.01 32.70
CA ALA A 37 -9.99 -5.27 31.54
C ALA A 37 -9.52 -4.43 30.35
N TYR A 38 -8.55 -4.94 29.60
CA TYR A 38 -8.24 -4.41 28.28
C TYR A 38 -9.43 -4.59 27.33
N ALA A 39 -9.80 -3.49 26.68
CA ALA A 39 -10.67 -3.36 25.49
C ALA A 39 -11.77 -4.44 25.27
N GLN A 40 -12.96 -4.22 25.84
CA GLN A 40 -14.19 -4.52 25.08
C GLN A 40 -14.50 -3.30 24.20
N ALA A 41 -13.83 -3.22 23.04
CA ALA A 41 -14.01 -2.14 22.07
C ALA A 41 -15.37 -2.19 21.36
N ASP A 42 -15.74 -1.09 20.71
CA ASP A 42 -16.99 -0.92 19.97
C ASP A 42 -17.08 -1.89 18.77
N GLN A 43 -17.93 -2.90 18.89
CA GLN A 43 -18.07 -3.96 17.89
C GLN A 43 -19.28 -3.77 16.96
N GLY A 44 -19.92 -2.59 16.96
CA GLY A 44 -21.02 -2.29 16.03
C GLY A 44 -20.54 -2.13 14.60
N VAL A 45 -20.09 -0.92 14.26
CA VAL A 45 -19.72 -0.54 12.88
C VAL A 45 -18.58 -1.40 12.32
N THR A 46 -17.55 -1.73 13.11
CA THR A 46 -16.40 -2.54 12.67
C THR A 46 -16.75 -3.98 12.29
N GLN A 47 -17.83 -4.57 12.82
CA GLN A 47 -18.33 -5.85 12.30
C GLN A 47 -19.06 -5.65 10.97
N SER A 48 -19.96 -4.66 10.88
CA SER A 48 -20.75 -4.31 9.70
C SER A 48 -19.94 -3.88 8.46
N LEU A 49 -18.65 -3.55 8.62
CA LEU A 49 -17.75 -3.21 7.52
C LEU A 49 -17.21 -4.44 6.76
N ARG A 50 -17.26 -5.64 7.37
CA ARG A 50 -16.96 -6.93 6.73
C ARG A 50 -18.20 -7.48 6.03
N SER A 51 -18.06 -8.06 4.84
CA SER A 51 -19.17 -8.68 4.10
C SER A 51 -18.69 -9.86 3.25
N GLU A 52 -19.62 -10.69 2.75
CA GLU A 52 -19.30 -11.83 1.86
C GLU A 52 -18.54 -11.40 0.58
N ASP A 53 -18.61 -10.11 0.23
CA ASP A 53 -17.93 -9.48 -0.91
C ASP A 53 -16.81 -8.48 -0.52
N ALA A 54 -16.47 -8.32 0.77
CA ALA A 54 -15.37 -7.45 1.19
C ALA A 54 -14.65 -7.89 2.49
N ALA A 55 -13.32 -8.02 2.42
CA ALA A 55 -12.42 -8.23 3.55
C ALA A 55 -11.99 -6.88 4.17
N LEU A 56 -12.03 -6.75 5.50
CA LEU A 56 -11.70 -5.50 6.20
C LEU A 56 -10.20 -5.48 6.52
N VAL A 57 -9.52 -4.40 6.13
CA VAL A 57 -8.06 -4.30 6.13
C VAL A 57 -7.53 -3.23 7.12
N ASP A 58 -8.34 -2.21 7.45
CA ASP A 58 -8.14 -1.33 8.60
C ASP A 58 -9.51 -0.75 9.04
N SER A 59 -9.67 -0.45 10.33
CA SER A 59 -10.73 0.44 10.81
C SER A 59 -10.39 1.10 12.14
N HIS A 60 -10.69 2.39 12.27
CA HIS A 60 -10.48 3.15 13.50
C HIS A 60 -11.68 4.04 13.81
N THR A 61 -12.21 3.93 15.03
CA THR A 61 -13.36 4.71 15.51
C THR A 61 -12.95 5.72 16.57
N SER A 62 -13.42 6.96 16.44
CA SER A 62 -13.29 8.02 17.46
C SER A 62 -14.58 8.83 17.60
N GLU A 63 -14.84 9.37 18.79
CA GLU A 63 -15.99 10.26 19.04
C GLU A 63 -15.59 11.71 18.73
N LEU A 64 -16.40 12.43 17.94
CA LEU A 64 -16.18 13.84 17.61
C LEU A 64 -16.86 14.77 18.63
N ALA A 65 -18.04 14.38 19.10
CA ALA A 65 -18.80 15.00 20.18
C ALA A 65 -19.77 13.95 20.76
N PRO A 66 -20.28 14.13 22.00
CA PRO A 66 -21.20 13.19 22.65
C PRO A 66 -22.37 12.75 21.75
N GLY A 67 -22.34 11.47 21.33
CA GLY A 67 -23.32 10.87 20.43
C GLY A 67 -23.02 10.98 18.93
N VAL A 68 -21.79 11.32 18.54
CA VAL A 68 -21.32 11.44 17.14
C VAL A 68 -20.00 10.67 16.95
N ASN A 69 -20.10 9.44 16.46
CA ASN A 69 -18.96 8.53 16.27
C ASN A 69 -18.52 8.49 14.80
N LEU A 70 -17.21 8.64 14.56
CA LEU A 70 -16.57 8.57 13.26
C LEU A 70 -15.73 7.28 13.17
N THR A 71 -16.13 6.34 12.33
CA THR A 71 -15.33 5.16 11.95
C THR A 71 -14.72 5.35 10.58
N ARG A 72 -13.38 5.39 10.50
CA ARG A 72 -12.63 5.21 9.26
C ARG A 72 -12.52 3.75 8.90
N PHE A 73 -12.46 3.44 7.61
CA PHE A 73 -12.21 2.08 7.15
C PHE A 73 -11.39 2.04 5.86
N GLU A 74 -10.62 0.97 5.72
CA GLU A 74 -9.98 0.51 4.50
C GLU A 74 -10.38 -0.95 4.29
N ARG A 75 -10.98 -1.28 3.14
CA ARG A 75 -11.42 -2.65 2.83
C ARG A 75 -11.10 -3.03 1.39
N ARG A 76 -10.90 -4.33 1.18
CA ARG A 76 -10.65 -4.93 -0.13
C ARG A 76 -11.95 -5.58 -0.62
N GLN A 77 -12.51 -5.09 -1.72
CA GLN A 77 -13.80 -5.54 -2.27
C GLN A 77 -13.59 -6.02 -3.71
N ASP A 78 -14.04 -7.24 -4.01
CA ASP A 78 -13.97 -7.93 -5.31
C ASP A 78 -12.61 -7.75 -6.05
N ARG A 79 -12.43 -6.69 -6.85
CA ARG A 79 -11.19 -6.39 -7.59
C ARG A 79 -10.55 -5.01 -7.32
N ALA A 80 -10.91 -4.31 -6.24
CA ALA A 80 -10.33 -3.01 -5.91
C ALA A 80 -10.24 -2.71 -4.40
N TRP A 81 -9.43 -1.70 -4.07
CA TRP A 81 -9.40 -1.04 -2.76
C TRP A 81 -10.52 -0.02 -2.60
N VAL A 82 -11.09 0.02 -1.39
CA VAL A 82 -12.18 0.94 -1.02
C VAL A 82 -11.91 1.49 0.39
N GLY A 83 -11.56 2.78 0.46
CA GLY A 83 -11.44 3.54 1.71
C GLY A 83 -12.64 4.47 1.94
N GLY A 84 -12.95 4.77 3.20
CA GLY A 84 -14.06 5.67 3.53
C GLY A 84 -14.22 6.01 5.00
N ASN A 85 -15.29 6.75 5.29
CA ASN A 85 -15.73 7.14 6.63
C ASN A 85 -17.22 6.78 6.82
N VAL A 86 -17.56 6.33 8.02
CA VAL A 86 -18.93 6.19 8.52
C VAL A 86 -19.08 7.09 9.73
N LEU A 87 -20.08 7.97 9.73
CA LEU A 87 -20.46 8.81 10.85
C LEU A 87 -21.80 8.29 11.40
N GLU A 88 -21.80 7.68 12.59
CA GLU A 88 -23.02 7.27 13.30
C GLU A 88 -23.42 8.36 14.31
N LEU A 89 -24.69 8.77 14.29
CA LEU A 89 -25.26 9.74 15.23
C LEU A 89 -26.39 9.10 16.03
N ASP A 90 -26.38 9.29 17.35
CA ASP A 90 -27.51 8.97 18.24
C ASP A 90 -28.37 10.23 18.47
N LEU A 91 -29.50 10.32 17.78
CA LEU A 91 -30.42 11.46 17.86
C LEU A 91 -31.20 11.47 19.19
N THR A 92 -31.18 10.37 19.97
CA THR A 92 -31.83 10.32 21.29
C THR A 92 -31.06 11.08 22.36
N ALA A 93 -29.81 11.47 22.10
CA ALA A 93 -29.00 12.31 22.98
C ALA A 93 -29.58 13.74 23.15
N GLY A 94 -30.38 14.21 22.18
CA GLY A 94 -31.15 15.46 22.29
C GLY A 94 -30.33 16.77 22.30
N ASN A 95 -29.02 16.68 22.04
CA ASN A 95 -28.09 17.79 21.88
C ASN A 95 -27.81 18.15 20.40
N LEU A 96 -28.10 17.24 19.45
CA LEU A 96 -27.74 17.38 18.04
C LEU A 96 -28.85 18.06 17.21
N SER A 97 -28.44 18.87 16.23
CA SER A 97 -29.27 19.21 15.06
C SER A 97 -28.52 18.87 13.77
N ILE A 98 -29.28 18.65 12.69
CA ILE A 98 -28.74 18.42 11.35
C ILE A 98 -29.50 19.35 10.41
N ASP A 99 -28.77 20.24 9.74
CA ASP A 99 -29.33 21.28 8.88
C ASP A 99 -28.74 21.16 7.46
N MET A 100 -29.55 21.41 6.43
CA MET A 100 -29.07 21.65 5.07
C MET A 100 -28.69 23.13 4.94
N VAL A 101 -27.43 23.40 4.58
CA VAL A 101 -26.88 24.75 4.40
C VAL A 101 -26.51 24.95 2.93
N ASP A 102 -27.01 26.03 2.33
CA ASP A 102 -26.71 26.48 0.97
C ASP A 102 -26.18 27.93 0.97
N GLY A 103 -25.98 28.53 -0.21
CA GLY A 103 -25.53 29.91 -0.36
C GLY A 103 -26.61 30.96 -0.07
N ASP A 104 -26.28 32.24 -0.18
CA ASP A 104 -27.26 33.35 -0.12
C ASP A 104 -28.35 33.18 -1.21
N SER A 105 -28.01 32.49 -2.30
CA SER A 105 -28.94 32.03 -3.34
C SER A 105 -28.55 30.67 -3.91
N VAL A 106 -29.54 29.84 -4.26
CA VAL A 106 -29.33 28.45 -4.72
C VAL A 106 -28.62 28.35 -6.07
N ALA A 107 -28.56 29.40 -6.89
CA ALA A 107 -27.85 29.40 -8.18
C ALA A 107 -26.68 30.40 -8.17
N GLY A 108 -25.48 29.92 -8.51
CA GLY A 108 -24.27 30.74 -8.63
C GLY A 108 -23.56 31.14 -7.32
N ASP A 109 -23.92 30.56 -6.18
CA ASP A 109 -23.21 30.69 -4.89
C ASP A 109 -22.87 29.30 -4.32
N ASN A 110 -22.08 28.54 -5.08
CA ASN A 110 -21.54 27.25 -4.65
C ASN A 110 -20.22 27.43 -3.89
N ARG A 111 -20.00 26.61 -2.86
CA ARG A 111 -18.86 26.72 -1.95
C ARG A 111 -18.34 25.33 -1.57
N THR A 112 -17.12 25.19 -1.07
CA THR A 112 -16.67 23.88 -0.54
C THR A 112 -17.37 23.57 0.78
N VAL A 113 -17.35 22.30 1.21
CA VAL A 113 -18.00 21.90 2.47
C VAL A 113 -17.35 22.60 3.68
N SER A 114 -16.04 22.89 3.63
CA SER A 114 -15.38 23.74 4.62
C SER A 114 -15.88 25.19 4.59
N ASP A 115 -16.03 25.81 3.41
CA ASP A 115 -16.47 27.20 3.28
C ASP A 115 -17.91 27.41 3.79
N PHE A 116 -18.78 26.38 3.72
CA PHE A 116 -20.14 26.42 4.26
C PHE A 116 -20.20 26.41 5.80
N ILE A 117 -19.11 26.02 6.48
CA ILE A 117 -19.04 25.94 7.95
C ILE A 117 -18.00 26.90 8.57
N GLU A 118 -17.36 27.75 7.77
CA GLU A 118 -16.33 28.69 8.24
C GLU A 118 -16.89 29.60 9.35
N GLY A 119 -16.20 29.63 10.49
CA GLY A 119 -16.56 30.48 11.65
C GLY A 119 -17.81 30.06 12.42
N GLN A 120 -18.25 28.80 12.32
CA GLN A 120 -19.43 28.28 13.04
C GLN A 120 -19.02 27.32 14.18
N ASP A 121 -18.80 27.89 15.37
CA ASP A 121 -18.28 27.18 16.55
C ASP A 121 -19.11 25.94 16.97
N ASP A 122 -20.40 25.89 16.63
CA ASP A 122 -21.36 24.84 16.99
C ASP A 122 -21.32 23.59 16.09
N VAL A 123 -20.66 23.68 14.93
CA VAL A 123 -20.55 22.56 13.98
C VAL A 123 -19.58 21.49 14.48
N VAL A 124 -20.01 20.22 14.44
CA VAL A 124 -19.20 19.04 14.75
C VAL A 124 -18.71 18.37 13.48
N ALA A 125 -19.57 18.25 12.45
CA ALA A 125 -19.26 17.61 11.18
C ALA A 125 -20.11 18.19 10.04
N ALA A 126 -19.69 17.96 8.79
CA ALA A 126 -20.48 18.27 7.59
C ALA A 126 -20.13 17.32 6.43
N VAL A 127 -21.09 17.13 5.51
CA VAL A 127 -20.88 16.43 4.22
C VAL A 127 -21.54 17.17 3.07
N ASN A 128 -21.13 16.91 1.83
CA ASN A 128 -21.82 17.43 0.65
C ASN A 128 -23.28 16.92 0.55
N GLY A 129 -24.18 17.76 0.04
CA GLY A 129 -25.60 17.47 -0.09
C GLY A 129 -26.04 16.97 -1.47
N ASP A 130 -27.05 17.64 -2.03
CA ASP A 130 -27.78 17.24 -3.24
C ASP A 130 -26.92 17.34 -4.52
N PHE A 131 -27.32 16.56 -5.52
CA PHE A 131 -26.84 16.72 -6.89
C PHE A 131 -27.16 18.12 -7.40
N PHE A 132 -26.24 18.71 -8.16
CA PHE A 132 -26.38 20.07 -8.67
C PHE A 132 -25.94 20.19 -10.14
N ASP A 133 -26.44 21.20 -10.83
CA ASP A 133 -26.10 21.50 -12.23
C ASP A 133 -24.75 22.23 -12.35
N MET A 134 -23.68 21.49 -12.05
CA MET A 134 -22.27 21.91 -12.10
C MET A 134 -21.74 22.33 -13.49
N ASN A 135 -22.61 22.42 -14.50
CA ASN A 135 -22.24 22.75 -15.88
C ASN A 135 -22.84 24.09 -16.37
N ALA A 136 -23.78 24.69 -15.63
CA ALA A 136 -24.37 25.96 -16.00
C ALA A 136 -24.80 26.83 -14.81
N THR A 137 -25.70 26.34 -13.94
CA THR A 137 -26.35 27.15 -12.88
C THR A 137 -25.77 27.00 -11.49
N ASP A 138 -25.02 25.92 -11.27
CA ASP A 138 -24.60 25.42 -9.95
C ASP A 138 -25.75 25.08 -8.98
N ALA A 139 -27.00 25.06 -9.45
CA ALA A 139 -28.18 24.92 -8.60
C ALA A 139 -28.56 23.46 -8.29
N PRO A 140 -29.13 23.18 -7.10
CA PRO A 140 -29.53 21.83 -6.69
C PRO A 140 -30.68 21.29 -7.55
N ILE A 141 -30.70 19.97 -7.74
CA ILE A 141 -31.53 19.29 -8.74
C ILE A 141 -32.88 18.83 -8.17
N HIS A 142 -32.94 18.47 -6.89
CA HIS A 142 -34.08 17.80 -6.26
C HIS A 142 -34.82 18.74 -5.30
N THR A 143 -35.28 18.23 -4.15
CA THR A 143 -36.06 18.99 -3.17
C THR A 143 -35.23 19.26 -1.93
N ASN A 144 -35.06 20.53 -1.57
CA ASN A 144 -34.21 21.00 -0.49
C ASN A 144 -34.95 22.07 0.33
N TYR A 145 -34.88 21.99 1.67
CA TYR A 145 -35.65 22.81 2.61
C TYR A 145 -34.79 23.20 3.81
N ALA A 146 -34.77 24.49 4.16
CA ALA A 146 -34.07 25.06 5.31
C ALA A 146 -34.70 26.38 5.73
N ASP A 147 -34.44 26.84 6.96
CA ASP A 147 -34.97 28.09 7.54
C ASP A 147 -36.51 28.23 7.48
N GLY A 148 -37.22 27.11 7.37
CA GLY A 148 -38.68 27.07 7.19
C GLY A 148 -39.17 27.28 5.76
N GLU A 149 -38.27 27.43 4.77
CA GLU A 149 -38.60 27.72 3.38
C GLU A 149 -38.16 26.60 2.39
N MET A 150 -38.95 26.45 1.32
CA MET A 150 -38.65 25.56 0.20
C MET A 150 -37.58 26.19 -0.70
N ARG A 151 -36.30 25.92 -0.41
CA ARG A 151 -35.13 26.44 -1.15
C ARG A 151 -35.15 25.99 -2.61
N SER A 152 -35.36 24.69 -2.84
CA SER A 152 -35.67 24.12 -4.17
C SER A 152 -36.67 22.97 -4.09
N PHE A 153 -37.41 22.73 -5.17
CA PHE A 153 -38.35 21.62 -5.29
C PHE A 153 -38.35 21.04 -6.69
N ARG A 154 -38.51 19.72 -6.79
CA ARG A 154 -38.80 19.01 -8.04
C ARG A 154 -39.75 17.84 -7.76
N ASP A 155 -40.92 17.85 -8.41
CA ASP A 155 -41.95 16.81 -8.21
C ASP A 155 -41.41 15.41 -8.46
N GLY A 156 -41.75 14.47 -7.57
CA GLY A 156 -41.28 13.07 -7.63
C GLY A 156 -39.83 12.84 -7.20
N SER A 157 -39.16 13.80 -6.56
CA SER A 157 -37.85 13.58 -5.92
C SER A 157 -37.98 12.80 -4.58
N LEU A 158 -36.85 12.36 -4.04
CA LEU A 158 -36.71 11.93 -2.64
C LEU A 158 -35.82 12.94 -1.91
N ALA A 159 -36.03 13.06 -0.61
CA ALA A 159 -35.17 13.80 0.29
C ALA A 159 -34.92 13.01 1.58
N PHE A 160 -33.76 13.22 2.17
CA PHE A 160 -33.57 13.00 3.60
C PHE A 160 -34.21 14.17 4.35
N THR A 161 -34.89 13.89 5.46
CA THR A 161 -35.61 14.88 6.26
C THR A 161 -35.40 14.65 7.76
N MET A 162 -35.38 15.74 8.53
CA MET A 162 -35.44 15.73 10.00
C MET A 162 -36.74 16.41 10.45
N ALA A 163 -37.41 15.88 11.48
CA ALA A 163 -38.55 16.53 12.14
C ALA A 163 -38.65 16.11 13.61
N ASP A 164 -38.73 17.07 14.54
CA ASP A 164 -38.84 16.82 15.99
C ASP A 164 -37.73 15.87 16.53
N GLY A 165 -36.53 15.93 15.94
CA GLY A 165 -35.40 15.06 16.28
C GLY A 165 -35.44 13.63 15.70
N VAL A 166 -36.42 13.33 14.84
CA VAL A 166 -36.56 12.02 14.16
C VAL A 166 -36.16 12.15 12.69
N ALA A 167 -35.35 11.20 12.22
CA ALA A 167 -34.87 11.13 10.83
C ALA A 167 -35.82 10.32 9.93
N ALA A 168 -36.10 10.82 8.72
CA ALA A 168 -36.89 10.15 7.70
C ALA A 168 -36.29 10.30 6.29
N ILE A 169 -36.70 9.41 5.37
CA ILE A 169 -36.40 9.52 3.94
C ILE A 169 -37.75 9.44 3.22
N GLU A 170 -38.21 10.56 2.67
CA GLU A 170 -39.56 10.68 2.11
C GLU A 170 -39.62 11.56 0.85
N ARG A 171 -40.82 11.66 0.29
CA ARG A 171 -41.11 12.47 -0.90
C ARG A 171 -41.77 13.77 -0.48
N LEU A 172 -40.95 14.74 -0.09
CA LEU A 172 -41.42 16.07 0.26
C LEU A 172 -42.05 16.74 -0.98
N MET A 173 -43.35 17.03 -0.90
CA MET A 173 -44.12 17.69 -1.95
C MET A 173 -44.39 19.14 -1.58
N THR A 174 -44.61 20.02 -2.55
CA THR A 174 -45.28 21.31 -2.28
C THR A 174 -46.80 21.11 -2.18
N GLN A 175 -47.47 21.73 -1.20
CA GLN A 175 -48.94 21.78 -1.11
C GLN A 175 -49.58 22.77 -2.11
N SER A 176 -48.83 23.13 -3.15
CA SER A 176 -48.86 24.48 -3.74
C SER A 176 -49.32 24.48 -5.19
N ALA A 177 -50.11 25.49 -5.52
CA ALA A 177 -50.57 25.79 -6.87
C ALA A 177 -50.58 27.31 -7.06
N ILE A 178 -50.39 27.78 -8.29
CA ILE A 178 -50.77 29.15 -8.64
C ILE A 178 -52.29 29.19 -8.77
N ALA A 179 -52.94 29.91 -7.86
CA ALA A 179 -54.40 30.07 -7.84
C ALA A 179 -54.80 31.54 -8.06
N GLY A 180 -55.84 31.75 -8.87
CA GLY A 180 -56.36 33.08 -9.23
C GLY A 180 -57.71 32.99 -9.94
N PRO A 181 -58.20 34.07 -10.59
CA PRO A 181 -59.50 34.12 -11.26
C PRO A 181 -59.72 33.05 -12.33
N ALA A 182 -58.63 32.55 -12.93
CA ALA A 182 -58.64 31.51 -13.96
C ALA A 182 -58.82 30.07 -13.41
N GLY A 183 -58.63 29.85 -12.11
CA GLY A 183 -58.55 28.52 -11.50
C GLY A 183 -57.27 28.32 -10.70
N SER A 184 -56.84 27.08 -10.56
CA SER A 184 -55.65 26.66 -9.81
C SER A 184 -54.81 25.69 -10.65
N VAL A 185 -53.48 25.82 -10.63
CA VAL A 185 -52.54 24.96 -11.37
C VAL A 185 -51.37 24.54 -10.49
N ASP A 186 -51.23 23.24 -10.27
CA ASP A 186 -50.20 22.61 -9.45
C ASP A 186 -48.77 23.05 -9.84
N ILE A 187 -47.95 23.36 -8.85
CA ILE A 187 -46.53 23.65 -9.02
C ILE A 187 -45.74 22.33 -9.05
N LYS A 188 -44.76 22.25 -9.96
CA LYS A 188 -43.97 21.05 -10.27
C LYS A 188 -42.46 21.24 -10.14
N GLY A 189 -42.02 22.47 -9.92
CA GLY A 189 -40.70 22.77 -9.39
C GLY A 189 -40.62 24.16 -8.77
N VAL A 190 -39.65 24.36 -7.88
CA VAL A 190 -39.27 25.65 -7.32
C VAL A 190 -37.75 25.77 -7.47
N ASN A 191 -37.26 26.90 -7.99
CA ASN A 191 -35.83 27.24 -8.08
C ASN A 191 -34.93 26.11 -8.62
N THR A 192 -35.42 25.30 -9.57
CA THR A 192 -34.71 24.13 -10.10
C THR A 192 -34.20 24.40 -11.52
N PRO A 193 -32.95 24.03 -11.85
CA PRO A 193 -32.41 24.20 -13.21
C PRO A 193 -33.14 23.32 -14.24
N TYR A 194 -33.70 22.19 -13.80
CA TYR A 194 -34.44 21.26 -14.66
C TYR A 194 -35.93 21.63 -14.73
N VAL A 195 -36.24 22.74 -15.40
CA VAL A 195 -37.61 23.14 -15.76
C VAL A 195 -38.21 22.08 -16.71
N THR A 196 -38.92 21.09 -16.18
CA THR A 196 -39.55 20.01 -16.95
C THR A 196 -40.94 20.41 -17.49
N ASN A 197 -41.68 19.47 -18.09
CA ASN A 197 -43.05 19.72 -18.54
C ASN A 197 -44.00 19.87 -17.34
N GLY A 198 -44.19 21.10 -16.88
CA GLY A 198 -45.05 21.47 -15.76
C GLY A 198 -45.04 22.99 -15.55
N VAL A 199 -45.42 23.43 -14.34
CA VAL A 199 -45.24 24.81 -13.86
C VAL A 199 -44.08 24.85 -12.87
N THR A 200 -43.11 25.74 -13.10
CA THR A 200 -41.97 26.01 -12.20
C THR A 200 -42.05 27.44 -11.69
N VAL A 201 -41.78 27.66 -10.41
CA VAL A 201 -41.67 29.01 -9.80
C VAL A 201 -40.22 29.32 -9.51
N PHE A 202 -39.79 30.54 -9.82
CA PHE A 202 -38.52 31.13 -9.38
C PHE A 202 -38.84 32.30 -8.44
N ASN A 203 -38.26 32.28 -7.24
CA ASN A 203 -38.41 33.30 -6.21
C ASN A 203 -37.04 33.86 -5.80
N GLN A 204 -36.99 34.68 -4.75
CA GLN A 204 -35.76 35.32 -4.27
C GLN A 204 -34.58 34.36 -4.05
N ALA A 205 -34.83 33.15 -3.55
CA ALA A 205 -33.76 32.18 -3.28
C ALA A 205 -33.07 31.67 -4.55
N TRP A 206 -33.62 31.87 -5.76
CA TRP A 206 -32.90 31.60 -7.01
C TRP A 206 -31.68 32.51 -7.21
N GLY A 207 -31.69 33.73 -6.67
CA GLY A 207 -30.63 34.71 -6.90
C GLY A 207 -30.64 35.32 -8.29
N SER A 208 -29.45 35.66 -8.80
CA SER A 208 -29.27 36.53 -9.98
C SER A 208 -29.10 35.81 -11.32
N TYR A 209 -29.09 34.48 -11.33
CA TYR A 209 -28.76 33.69 -12.52
C TYR A 209 -29.82 33.84 -13.65
N PRO A 210 -29.44 34.07 -14.92
CA PRO A 210 -30.39 34.23 -16.03
C PRO A 210 -31.27 33.00 -16.30
N LEU A 211 -32.59 33.20 -16.40
CA LEU A 211 -33.55 32.11 -16.58
C LEU A 211 -33.71 31.69 -18.06
N ASP A 212 -33.46 32.58 -19.01
CA ASP A 212 -33.74 32.38 -20.44
C ASP A 212 -33.03 31.16 -21.04
N GLY A 213 -31.79 30.89 -20.63
CA GLY A 213 -31.03 29.70 -21.03
C GLY A 213 -31.72 28.38 -20.65
N LEU A 214 -32.36 28.31 -19.48
CA LEU A 214 -33.06 27.11 -19.01
C LEU A 214 -34.30 26.79 -19.85
N LEU A 215 -34.92 27.82 -20.44
CA LEU A 215 -36.19 27.74 -21.15
C LEU A 215 -36.05 27.39 -22.65
N ALA A 216 -34.82 27.31 -23.16
CA ALA A 216 -34.53 27.06 -24.56
C ALA A 216 -35.20 25.77 -25.12
N GLY A 217 -35.49 25.77 -26.44
CA GLY A 217 -35.89 24.56 -27.17
C GLY A 217 -37.33 24.06 -26.95
N ALA A 218 -38.15 24.70 -26.11
CA ALA A 218 -39.55 24.34 -25.88
C ALA A 218 -40.47 25.58 -25.86
N PRO A 219 -41.78 25.44 -26.21
CA PRO A 219 -42.76 26.49 -25.94
C PRO A 219 -42.89 26.73 -24.44
N VAL A 220 -42.91 28.01 -24.04
CA VAL A 220 -43.12 28.44 -22.65
C VAL A 220 -44.20 29.52 -22.56
N ARG A 221 -44.85 29.61 -21.40
CA ARG A 221 -45.60 30.80 -20.97
C ARG A 221 -45.05 31.24 -19.62
N ILE A 222 -44.72 32.52 -19.52
CA ILE A 222 -44.02 33.14 -18.39
C ILE A 222 -44.95 34.19 -17.80
N LEU A 223 -45.13 34.18 -16.48
CA LEU A 223 -45.80 35.24 -15.71
C LEU A 223 -44.75 35.92 -14.82
N THR A 224 -44.73 37.25 -14.81
CA THR A 224 -44.06 38.02 -13.74
C THR A 224 -45.11 38.34 -12.69
N ILE A 225 -44.85 37.97 -11.44
CA ILE A 225 -45.71 38.28 -10.29
C ILE A 225 -45.04 39.36 -9.45
N GLU A 226 -45.81 40.37 -9.04
CA GLU A 226 -45.42 41.47 -8.14
C GLU A 226 -46.51 41.64 -7.08
N ASP A 227 -46.15 41.58 -5.80
CA ASP A 227 -47.07 41.79 -4.65
C ASP A 227 -48.39 41.00 -4.75
N GLY A 228 -48.30 39.74 -5.19
CA GLY A 228 -49.47 38.86 -5.39
C GLY A 228 -50.33 39.20 -6.60
N ARG A 229 -49.79 39.90 -7.61
CA ARG A 229 -50.49 40.22 -8.88
C ARG A 229 -49.65 39.86 -10.09
N VAL A 230 -50.30 39.45 -11.18
CA VAL A 230 -49.65 39.27 -12.48
C VAL A 230 -49.27 40.64 -13.06
N ALA A 231 -47.99 40.99 -13.04
CA ALA A 231 -47.44 42.22 -13.60
C ALA A 231 -47.14 42.11 -15.11
N SER A 232 -46.73 40.92 -15.57
CA SER A 232 -46.43 40.66 -16.99
C SER A 232 -46.83 39.24 -17.41
N VAL A 233 -47.10 39.06 -18.70
CA VAL A 233 -47.32 37.77 -19.35
C VAL A 233 -46.51 37.73 -20.65
N SER A 234 -45.73 36.68 -20.86
CA SER A 234 -44.84 36.50 -22.01
C SER A 234 -44.84 35.05 -22.51
N THR A 235 -44.44 34.86 -23.77
CA THR A 235 -44.11 33.54 -24.35
C THR A 235 -42.72 33.52 -24.99
N ASP A 236 -41.90 34.54 -24.71
CA ASP A 236 -40.55 34.70 -25.21
C ASP A 236 -39.54 34.51 -24.06
N PRO A 237 -38.68 33.47 -24.09
CA PRO A 237 -37.61 33.29 -23.11
C PRO A 237 -36.75 34.55 -22.90
N ALA A 238 -36.53 35.37 -23.92
CA ALA A 238 -35.70 36.57 -23.80
C ALA A 238 -36.30 37.62 -22.84
N SER A 239 -37.58 37.51 -22.47
CA SER A 239 -38.20 38.36 -21.44
C SER A 239 -37.70 38.12 -20.01
N VAL A 240 -36.93 37.04 -19.78
CA VAL A 240 -36.23 36.72 -18.53
C VAL A 240 -34.72 36.50 -18.76
N SER A 241 -34.16 37.22 -19.74
CA SER A 241 -32.73 37.20 -20.06
C SER A 241 -31.92 38.22 -19.25
N GLY A 242 -30.67 37.85 -18.95
CA GLY A 242 -29.82 38.57 -17.99
C GLY A 242 -30.28 38.38 -16.53
N SER A 243 -29.75 39.20 -15.61
CA SER A 243 -30.13 39.14 -14.19
C SER A 243 -31.60 39.54 -14.03
N VAL A 244 -32.43 38.59 -13.63
CA VAL A 244 -33.85 38.84 -13.29
C VAL A 244 -33.93 39.39 -11.87
N ASP A 245 -34.76 40.41 -11.66
CA ASP A 245 -35.02 40.95 -10.33
C ASP A 245 -36.08 40.10 -9.61
N LEU A 246 -35.61 39.29 -8.66
CA LEU A 246 -36.41 38.42 -7.80
C LEU A 246 -36.42 38.94 -6.34
N SER A 247 -36.41 40.25 -6.14
CA SER A 247 -36.54 40.90 -4.83
C SER A 247 -37.81 40.48 -4.05
N PRO A 248 -37.87 40.67 -2.71
CA PRO A 248 -39.03 40.31 -1.90
C PRO A 248 -40.36 40.80 -2.50
N GLY A 249 -41.30 39.87 -2.71
CA GLY A 249 -42.59 40.15 -3.36
C GLY A 249 -42.63 39.94 -4.87
N ARG A 250 -41.48 39.69 -5.53
CA ARG A 250 -41.39 39.27 -6.94
C ARG A 250 -41.18 37.77 -7.10
N MET A 251 -41.83 37.20 -8.12
CA MET A 251 -41.62 35.82 -8.58
C MET A 251 -41.77 35.73 -10.10
N ILE A 252 -41.09 34.76 -10.72
CA ILE A 252 -41.34 34.35 -12.10
C ILE A 252 -42.00 32.96 -12.09
N VAL A 253 -43.11 32.81 -12.80
CA VAL A 253 -43.80 31.52 -12.96
C VAL A 253 -43.72 31.09 -14.41
N VAL A 254 -43.11 29.95 -14.68
CA VAL A 254 -42.93 29.42 -16.05
C VAL A 254 -43.69 28.11 -16.21
N ALA A 255 -44.59 28.04 -17.19
CA ALA A 255 -45.11 26.79 -17.70
C ALA A 255 -44.37 26.37 -18.97
N ARG A 256 -43.82 25.15 -19.00
CA ARG A 256 -43.06 24.61 -20.15
C ARG A 256 -43.80 23.45 -20.82
N GLY A 257 -43.76 23.44 -22.15
CA GLY A 257 -44.49 22.48 -22.99
C GLY A 257 -45.91 22.96 -23.29
N SER A 258 -46.43 22.63 -24.47
CA SER A 258 -47.67 23.20 -25.01
C SER A 258 -48.92 22.93 -24.15
N GLN A 259 -49.00 21.77 -23.49
CA GLN A 259 -50.10 21.43 -22.57
C GLN A 259 -50.13 22.35 -21.34
N TRP A 260 -48.97 22.65 -20.76
CA TRP A 260 -48.86 23.46 -19.53
C TRP A 260 -48.83 24.96 -19.83
N GLY A 261 -48.27 25.36 -20.97
CA GLY A 261 -48.43 26.74 -21.48
C GLY A 261 -49.91 27.16 -21.50
N SER A 262 -50.79 26.25 -21.92
CA SER A 262 -52.24 26.48 -21.89
C SER A 262 -52.92 26.30 -20.52
N SER A 263 -52.30 25.69 -19.51
CA SER A 263 -52.88 25.72 -18.15
C SER A 263 -52.76 27.11 -17.52
N LEU A 264 -51.80 27.92 -17.93
CA LEU A 264 -51.70 29.34 -17.55
C LEU A 264 -52.47 30.29 -18.49
N ASP A 265 -53.24 29.80 -19.49
CA ASP A 265 -53.81 30.68 -20.53
C ASP A 265 -54.80 31.73 -20.00
N GLY A 266 -55.53 31.38 -18.93
CA GLY A 266 -56.54 32.26 -18.33
C GLY A 266 -56.00 33.41 -17.47
N PHE A 267 -54.74 33.35 -17.02
CA PHE A 267 -54.14 34.39 -16.16
C PHE A 267 -53.72 35.61 -16.98
N GLN A 268 -54.15 36.80 -16.57
CA GLN A 268 -53.98 38.08 -17.25
C GLN A 268 -53.31 39.14 -16.37
N VAL A 269 -52.68 40.14 -16.99
CA VAL A 269 -52.05 41.26 -16.28
C VAL A 269 -53.08 42.00 -15.41
N GLY A 270 -52.79 42.12 -14.11
CA GLY A 270 -53.64 42.71 -13.09
C GLY A 270 -54.40 41.70 -12.22
N ASP A 271 -54.46 40.43 -12.61
CA ASP A 271 -55.09 39.36 -11.80
C ASP A 271 -54.38 39.20 -10.45
N GLU A 272 -55.17 39.04 -9.38
CA GLU A 272 -54.68 38.64 -8.06
C GLU A 272 -54.37 37.14 -8.08
N VAL A 273 -53.18 36.77 -7.62
CA VAL A 273 -52.73 35.37 -7.54
C VAL A 273 -52.13 35.07 -6.18
N SER A 274 -52.50 33.91 -5.63
CA SER A 274 -51.85 33.34 -4.45
C SER A 274 -50.86 32.27 -4.90
N ILE A 275 -49.62 32.40 -4.45
CA ILE A 275 -48.57 31.39 -4.54
C ILE A 275 -47.97 31.28 -3.14
N ASP A 276 -48.15 30.12 -2.51
CA ASP A 276 -47.69 29.83 -1.15
C ASP A 276 -46.95 28.50 -1.18
N LEU A 277 -45.64 28.50 -0.92
CA LEU A 277 -44.70 27.42 -1.26
C LEU A 277 -44.41 26.51 -0.05
N GLN A 278 -45.46 26.04 0.61
CA GLN A 278 -45.35 25.16 1.78
C GLN A 278 -45.05 23.71 1.41
N ALA A 279 -44.23 23.05 2.22
CA ALA A 279 -43.96 21.63 2.15
C ALA A 279 -45.15 20.78 2.68
N SER A 280 -45.22 19.51 2.28
CA SER A 280 -46.30 18.56 2.63
C SER A 280 -46.27 18.10 4.09
N SER A 281 -45.07 18.03 4.64
CA SER A 281 -44.73 17.95 6.06
C SER A 281 -44.04 19.27 6.43
N SER A 282 -43.80 19.53 7.72
CA SER A 282 -42.99 20.66 8.18
C SER A 282 -41.72 20.12 8.85
N PRO A 283 -40.74 19.62 8.06
CA PRO A 283 -39.47 19.18 8.61
C PRO A 283 -38.65 20.39 9.08
N ASP A 284 -37.68 20.14 9.96
CA ASP A 284 -36.66 21.12 10.35
C ASP A 284 -35.71 21.38 9.18
N THR A 285 -35.32 20.32 8.45
CA THR A 285 -34.58 20.42 7.19
C THR A 285 -34.92 19.30 6.20
N ALA A 286 -34.61 19.52 4.92
CA ALA A 286 -34.56 18.47 3.90
C ALA A 286 -33.37 18.68 2.94
N VAL A 287 -32.68 17.60 2.56
CA VAL A 287 -31.71 17.60 1.45
C VAL A 287 -32.10 16.56 0.40
N GLY A 288 -31.94 16.94 -0.87
CA GLY A 288 -32.26 16.10 -2.02
C GLY A 288 -31.31 14.93 -2.22
N GLY A 289 -31.81 13.85 -2.81
CA GLY A 289 -31.01 12.71 -3.26
C GLY A 289 -31.70 11.93 -4.38
N ASN A 290 -30.95 11.04 -5.03
CA ASN A 290 -31.36 10.41 -6.29
C ASN A 290 -31.74 8.94 -6.11
N TRP A 291 -30.74 8.08 -5.83
CA TRP A 291 -30.96 6.65 -5.71
C TRP A 291 -31.28 6.29 -4.26
N GLN A 292 -32.52 5.90 -4.00
CA GLN A 292 -32.86 5.16 -2.79
C GLN A 292 -32.08 3.86 -2.83
N LEU A 293 -31.28 3.58 -1.80
CA LEU A 293 -30.36 2.44 -1.71
C LEU A 293 -31.00 1.25 -0.99
N VAL A 294 -31.71 1.55 0.09
CA VAL A 294 -32.39 0.58 0.94
C VAL A 294 -33.82 1.08 1.18
N THR A 295 -34.78 0.16 1.12
CA THR A 295 -36.21 0.43 1.35
C THR A 295 -36.76 -0.63 2.30
N ASN A 296 -37.12 -0.24 3.52
CA ASN A 296 -37.59 -1.14 4.57
C ASN A 296 -36.68 -2.37 4.84
N GLY A 297 -35.37 -2.14 4.85
CA GLY A 297 -34.33 -3.17 5.04
C GLY A 297 -34.03 -4.02 3.79
N GLU A 298 -34.79 -3.87 2.70
CA GLU A 298 -34.55 -4.55 1.42
C GLU A 298 -33.71 -3.66 0.50
N LEU A 299 -32.75 -4.26 -0.21
CA LEU A 299 -31.93 -3.56 -1.21
C LEU A 299 -32.79 -3.20 -2.44
N THR A 300 -32.51 -2.05 -3.05
CA THR A 300 -33.05 -1.71 -4.38
C THR A 300 -32.14 -2.23 -5.49
N ASP A 301 -32.71 -2.64 -6.63
CA ASP A 301 -31.94 -2.90 -7.85
C ASP A 301 -31.58 -1.56 -8.54
N THR A 302 -30.35 -1.06 -8.39
CA THR A 302 -29.84 0.10 -9.15
C THR A 302 -28.33 0.04 -9.30
N GLU A 303 -27.87 -0.29 -10.50
CA GLU A 303 -26.44 -0.41 -10.82
C GLU A 303 -25.87 0.89 -11.43
N GLN A 304 -24.60 1.20 -11.12
CA GLN A 304 -23.86 2.30 -11.75
C GLN A 304 -22.36 2.00 -11.85
N VAL A 305 -21.67 2.71 -12.75
CA VAL A 305 -20.21 2.76 -12.75
C VAL A 305 -19.65 3.24 -11.40
N THR A 306 -18.51 2.68 -11.00
CA THR A 306 -17.82 2.97 -9.75
C THR A 306 -17.42 4.45 -9.63
N ALA A 307 -17.60 5.03 -8.45
CA ALA A 307 -17.19 6.39 -8.11
C ALA A 307 -17.04 6.53 -6.58
N GLY A 308 -16.44 7.64 -6.12
CA GLY A 308 -16.65 8.08 -4.75
C GLY A 308 -18.13 8.39 -4.49
N ARG A 309 -18.59 8.26 -3.25
CA ARG A 309 -20.02 8.32 -2.88
C ARG A 309 -20.22 9.06 -1.56
N THR A 310 -21.31 9.82 -1.46
CA THR A 310 -21.89 10.25 -0.19
C THR A 310 -23.29 9.65 -0.06
N ALA A 311 -23.64 9.10 1.09
CA ALA A 311 -24.96 8.56 1.38
C ALA A 311 -25.40 8.83 2.82
N VAL A 312 -26.72 8.82 3.01
CA VAL A 312 -27.37 8.95 4.31
C VAL A 312 -28.36 7.79 4.51
N GLY A 313 -28.31 7.16 5.68
CA GLY A 313 -29.13 6.01 6.05
C GLY A 313 -29.73 6.18 7.43
N ILE A 314 -30.96 5.72 7.61
CA ILE A 314 -31.71 5.85 8.86
C ILE A 314 -32.06 4.47 9.41
N SER A 315 -31.93 4.33 10.72
CA SER A 315 -32.48 3.21 11.49
C SER A 315 -34.02 3.14 11.37
N ARG A 316 -34.60 2.00 11.80
CA ARG A 316 -36.02 1.69 11.59
C ARG A 316 -37.01 2.61 12.31
N ASP A 317 -36.60 3.21 13.41
CA ASP A 317 -37.39 4.17 14.19
C ASP A 317 -36.94 5.63 13.98
N GLY A 318 -35.95 5.86 13.10
CA GLY A 318 -35.42 7.19 12.80
C GLY A 318 -34.58 7.80 13.92
N THR A 319 -34.14 7.02 14.92
CA THR A 319 -33.39 7.54 16.09
C THR A 319 -31.87 7.50 15.93
N ARG A 320 -31.36 6.67 15.04
CA ARG A 320 -29.96 6.66 14.58
C ARG A 320 -29.82 7.03 13.10
N LEU A 321 -28.78 7.79 12.81
CA LEU A 321 -28.38 8.24 11.47
C LEU A 321 -27.00 7.68 11.12
N TYR A 322 -26.82 7.23 9.88
CA TYR A 322 -25.56 6.78 9.30
C TYR A 322 -25.24 7.66 8.10
N ILE A 323 -24.18 8.46 8.17
CA ILE A 323 -23.67 9.24 7.03
C ILE A 323 -22.36 8.62 6.57
N VAL A 324 -22.29 8.22 5.30
CA VAL A 324 -21.13 7.49 4.75
C VAL A 324 -20.51 8.29 3.61
N THR A 325 -19.19 8.45 3.63
CA THR A 325 -18.39 8.85 2.48
C THR A 325 -17.44 7.75 2.06
N VAL A 326 -17.34 7.50 0.75
CA VAL A 326 -16.44 6.52 0.15
C VAL A 326 -15.55 7.24 -0.84
N ASP A 327 -14.23 7.16 -0.68
CA ASP A 327 -13.27 7.78 -1.60
C ASP A 327 -13.18 6.97 -2.90
N GLY A 328 -12.77 7.62 -4.00
CA GLY A 328 -12.79 6.98 -5.31
C GLY A 328 -11.93 7.62 -6.39
N ARG A 329 -11.80 6.92 -7.53
CA ARG A 329 -11.02 7.30 -8.72
C ARG A 329 -9.50 7.38 -8.51
N ARG A 330 -8.97 6.66 -7.51
CA ARG A 330 -7.54 6.54 -7.20
C ARG A 330 -7.09 5.08 -7.31
N ALA A 331 -5.78 4.83 -7.24
CA ALA A 331 -5.22 3.48 -7.25
C ALA A 331 -5.47 2.73 -5.93
N ASP A 332 -5.44 3.46 -4.82
CA ASP A 332 -5.68 3.02 -3.44
C ASP A 332 -7.15 3.19 -2.98
N ALA A 333 -7.99 3.85 -3.78
CA ALA A 333 -9.42 3.98 -3.53
C ALA A 333 -10.18 4.11 -4.86
N ASN A 334 -10.78 3.02 -5.33
CA ASN A 334 -11.55 3.01 -6.59
C ASN A 334 -12.94 3.65 -6.39
N GLY A 335 -13.58 3.38 -5.25
CA GLY A 335 -14.94 3.77 -4.90
C GLY A 335 -15.92 2.61 -4.98
N MET A 336 -17.22 2.91 -5.00
CA MET A 336 -18.30 1.91 -5.06
C MET A 336 -19.28 2.15 -6.22
N THR A 337 -19.93 1.09 -6.69
CA THR A 337 -21.21 1.17 -7.41
C THR A 337 -22.34 1.56 -6.45
N VAL A 338 -23.52 1.89 -6.98
CA VAL A 338 -24.70 2.15 -6.15
C VAL A 338 -25.16 0.88 -5.43
N GLN A 339 -24.95 -0.30 -6.01
CA GLN A 339 -25.33 -1.58 -5.41
C GLN A 339 -24.39 -2.01 -4.28
N GLU A 340 -23.08 -1.78 -4.42
CA GLU A 340 -22.08 -2.02 -3.36
C GLU A 340 -22.32 -1.11 -2.15
N LEU A 341 -22.61 0.17 -2.41
CA LEU A 341 -22.98 1.14 -1.38
C LEU A 341 -24.30 0.75 -0.69
N ALA A 342 -25.29 0.25 -1.43
CA ALA A 342 -26.55 -0.22 -0.86
C ALA A 342 -26.36 -1.42 0.10
N ARG A 343 -25.45 -2.35 -0.22
CA ARG A 343 -25.05 -3.44 0.70
C ARG A 343 -24.45 -2.85 1.98
N LEU A 344 -23.45 -1.98 1.86
CA LEU A 344 -22.82 -1.33 3.02
C LEU A 344 -23.84 -0.60 3.91
N MET A 345 -24.74 0.22 3.34
CA MET A 345 -25.76 0.92 4.13
C MET A 345 -26.70 -0.04 4.88
N ARG A 346 -27.13 -1.15 4.24
CA ARG A 346 -27.94 -2.20 4.88
C ARG A 346 -27.17 -2.87 6.02
N ASP A 347 -25.89 -3.19 5.79
CA ASP A 347 -25.07 -3.96 6.72
C ASP A 347 -24.67 -3.14 7.94
N LEU A 348 -24.51 -1.81 7.78
CA LEU A 348 -24.45 -0.82 8.88
C LEU A 348 -25.77 -0.68 9.67
N GLY A 349 -26.87 -1.30 9.23
CA GLY A 349 -28.17 -1.28 9.92
C GLY A 349 -29.19 -0.27 9.42
N ALA A 350 -28.96 0.40 8.28
CA ALA A 350 -29.94 1.33 7.72
C ALA A 350 -31.20 0.59 7.23
N TRP A 351 -32.37 0.99 7.75
CA TRP A 351 -33.68 0.52 7.35
C TRP A 351 -34.19 1.21 6.08
N ASN A 352 -33.83 2.48 5.89
CA ASN A 352 -33.90 3.16 4.59
C ASN A 352 -32.59 3.91 4.35
N ALA A 353 -32.16 4.06 3.10
CA ALA A 353 -30.98 4.86 2.76
C ALA A 353 -31.11 5.54 1.40
N LEU A 354 -30.41 6.65 1.22
CA LEU A 354 -30.46 7.55 0.06
C LEU A 354 -29.04 7.98 -0.32
N ASN A 355 -28.71 7.87 -1.61
CA ASN A 355 -27.45 8.34 -2.18
C ASN A 355 -27.54 9.85 -2.51
N LEU A 356 -26.62 10.65 -1.95
CA LEU A 356 -26.41 12.08 -2.17
C LEU A 356 -25.41 12.30 -3.33
N ASP A 357 -24.95 13.53 -3.62
CA ASP A 357 -23.95 13.71 -4.70
C ASP A 357 -22.61 13.01 -4.37
N GLY A 358 -21.81 12.72 -5.40
CA GLY A 358 -20.58 11.93 -5.27
C GLY A 358 -19.49 12.25 -6.29
N GLY A 359 -18.63 11.28 -6.56
CA GLY A 359 -17.38 11.50 -7.30
C GLY A 359 -16.52 12.55 -6.58
N GLY A 360 -16.00 13.55 -7.29
CA GLY A 360 -15.22 14.63 -6.69
C GLY A 360 -16.00 15.60 -5.77
N SER A 361 -17.33 15.51 -5.72
CA SER A 361 -18.12 16.23 -4.71
C SER A 361 -18.01 15.57 -3.32
N THR A 362 -17.68 14.27 -3.27
CA THR A 362 -17.60 13.46 -2.04
C THR A 362 -16.62 14.09 -1.04
N THR A 363 -17.18 14.71 -0.01
CA THR A 363 -16.41 15.40 1.03
C THR A 363 -17.08 15.19 2.38
N MET A 364 -16.30 14.75 3.37
CA MET A 364 -16.66 14.80 4.78
C MET A 364 -15.67 15.72 5.50
N VAL A 365 -16.19 16.60 6.34
CA VAL A 365 -15.44 17.53 7.19
C VAL A 365 -15.90 17.30 8.63
N GLY A 366 -15.01 17.45 9.60
CA GLY A 366 -15.40 17.41 11.01
C GLY A 366 -14.30 17.83 11.95
N ARG A 367 -14.68 18.19 13.17
CA ARG A 367 -13.78 18.67 14.23
C ARG A 367 -13.47 17.50 15.17
N PRO A 368 -12.23 17.00 15.20
CA PRO A 368 -11.79 16.03 16.20
C PRO A 368 -11.90 16.61 17.61
N ALA A 369 -12.15 15.76 18.60
CA ALA A 369 -12.19 16.17 20.00
C ALA A 369 -10.91 16.92 20.40
N GLY A 370 -11.06 18.04 21.11
CA GLY A 370 -9.96 18.90 21.55
C GLY A 370 -9.31 19.76 20.46
N SER A 371 -9.78 19.69 19.20
CA SER A 371 -9.47 20.69 18.17
C SER A 371 -10.46 21.86 18.24
N ASP A 372 -9.99 23.08 17.98
CA ASP A 372 -10.88 24.23 17.68
C ASP A 372 -11.39 24.15 16.23
N GLU A 373 -10.51 23.76 15.30
CA GLU A 373 -10.75 23.82 13.84
C GLU A 373 -11.24 22.47 13.28
N PRO A 374 -12.18 22.48 12.30
CA PRO A 374 -12.57 21.29 11.56
C PRO A 374 -11.57 20.94 10.45
N VAL A 375 -11.42 19.65 10.14
CA VAL A 375 -10.53 19.13 9.08
C VAL A 375 -11.29 18.26 8.09
N VAL A 376 -10.78 18.12 6.86
CA VAL A 376 -11.32 17.17 5.87
C VAL A 376 -10.97 15.76 6.32
N LEU A 377 -11.99 14.89 6.42
CA LEU A 377 -11.89 13.56 7.01
C LEU A 377 -11.66 12.44 5.97
N ASN A 378 -11.88 12.73 4.68
CA ASN A 378 -11.69 11.85 3.51
C ASN A 378 -10.68 12.43 2.51
N GLN A 379 -10.44 11.75 1.38
CA GLN A 379 -9.54 12.20 0.31
C GLN A 379 -10.27 12.43 -1.04
N PRO A 380 -10.85 13.62 -1.26
CA PRO A 380 -11.67 13.94 -2.43
C PRO A 380 -11.05 13.59 -3.80
N SER A 381 -11.83 12.96 -4.68
CA SER A 381 -11.37 12.42 -5.97
C SER A 381 -10.76 13.43 -6.95
N ASP A 382 -11.02 14.72 -6.78
CA ASP A 382 -10.45 15.79 -7.62
C ASP A 382 -9.08 16.30 -7.09
N GLY A 383 -8.52 15.65 -6.06
CA GLY A 383 -7.25 16.01 -5.39
C GLY A 383 -7.37 17.21 -4.43
N ARG A 384 -8.58 17.74 -4.27
CA ARG A 384 -8.99 18.84 -3.39
C ARG A 384 -10.51 18.82 -3.23
N GLN A 385 -11.04 19.52 -2.24
CA GLN A 385 -12.48 19.76 -2.15
C GLN A 385 -13.00 20.43 -3.43
N ARG A 386 -14.21 20.05 -3.84
CA ARG A 386 -14.97 20.70 -4.91
C ARG A 386 -15.98 21.67 -4.30
N VAL A 387 -16.32 22.73 -5.03
CA VAL A 387 -17.49 23.56 -4.71
C VAL A 387 -18.77 22.78 -5.01
N VAL A 388 -19.74 22.82 -4.09
CA VAL A 388 -21.02 22.11 -4.15
C VAL A 388 -22.16 23.09 -3.87
N SER A 389 -23.39 22.76 -4.27
CA SER A 389 -24.53 23.68 -4.10
C SER A 389 -25.00 23.82 -2.65
N ASN A 390 -24.86 22.74 -1.86
CA ASN A 390 -25.23 22.69 -0.45
C ASN A 390 -24.49 21.58 0.31
N ALA A 391 -24.57 21.63 1.63
CA ALA A 391 -24.01 20.66 2.57
C ALA A 391 -25.06 20.23 3.62
N LEU A 392 -24.95 19.02 4.14
CA LEU A 392 -25.53 18.66 5.44
C LEU A 392 -24.54 19.03 6.54
N VAL A 393 -24.97 19.78 7.54
CA VAL A 393 -24.16 20.27 8.66
C VAL A 393 -24.73 19.71 9.96
N ILE A 394 -23.88 19.07 10.76
CA ILE A 394 -24.20 18.44 12.04
C ILE A 394 -23.71 19.39 13.14
N ARG A 395 -24.62 19.88 13.98
CA ARG A 395 -24.34 20.82 15.08
C ARG A 395 -24.55 20.17 16.44
N SER A 396 -23.85 20.67 17.45
CA SER A 396 -24.11 20.34 18.86
C SER A 396 -24.50 21.60 19.64
N SER A 397 -25.70 21.56 20.21
CA SER A 397 -26.24 22.57 21.13
C SER A 397 -25.75 22.42 22.58
N ALA A 398 -24.82 21.49 22.82
CA ALA A 398 -24.30 21.19 24.14
C ALA A 398 -23.51 22.35 24.77
N THR A 399 -23.42 22.33 26.10
CA THR A 399 -22.90 23.45 26.90
C THR A 399 -21.41 23.71 26.69
N THR A 400 -21.03 25.00 26.68
CA THR A 400 -19.63 25.47 26.75
C THR A 400 -18.97 25.25 28.13
N ASP A 401 -19.70 24.71 29.09
CA ASP A 401 -19.16 24.30 30.39
C ASP A 401 -18.33 23.02 30.25
N LEU A 402 -17.26 22.90 31.04
CA LEU A 402 -16.38 21.73 31.06
C LEU A 402 -17.17 20.45 31.40
N SER A 403 -17.19 19.49 30.48
CA SER A 403 -17.89 18.19 30.62
C SER A 403 -17.00 16.98 30.32
N GLY A 404 -15.74 17.18 29.95
CA GLY A 404 -14.82 16.11 29.61
C GLY A 404 -13.36 16.52 29.73
N ALA A 405 -12.49 15.57 29.38
CA ALA A 405 -11.07 15.76 29.19
C ALA A 405 -10.69 15.15 27.84
N HIS A 406 -9.58 15.59 27.26
CA HIS A 406 -8.94 14.92 26.13
C HIS A 406 -7.44 14.83 26.35
N LEU A 407 -6.82 13.74 25.89
CA LEU A 407 -5.38 13.55 25.80
C LEU A 407 -5.03 12.95 24.43
N ALA A 408 -4.03 13.53 23.76
CA ALA A 408 -3.48 12.99 22.52
C ALA A 408 -1.96 13.17 22.43
N VAL A 409 -1.32 12.40 21.54
CA VAL A 409 0.05 12.69 21.09
C VAL A 409 0.05 14.01 20.33
N ALA A 410 0.85 14.96 20.79
CA ALA A 410 0.68 16.36 20.43
C ALA A 410 1.23 16.66 19.04
N GLY A 411 0.38 17.18 18.15
CA GLY A 411 0.77 17.47 16.76
C GLY A 411 0.97 16.21 15.90
N ALA A 412 0.54 15.04 16.39
CA ALA A 412 0.11 13.96 15.51
C ALA A 412 -1.13 14.40 14.72
N ASP A 413 -1.46 13.69 13.64
CA ASP A 413 -2.75 13.87 12.97
C ASP A 413 -3.85 13.32 13.88
N PRO A 414 -4.82 14.15 14.36
CA PRO A 414 -5.88 13.71 15.28
C PRO A 414 -6.87 12.72 14.65
N THR A 415 -6.74 12.44 13.35
CA THR A 415 -7.51 11.42 12.64
C THR A 415 -6.82 10.05 12.58
N SER A 416 -5.58 9.96 13.07
CA SER A 416 -4.68 8.81 12.90
C SER A 416 -4.43 8.03 14.20
N ARG A 417 -4.00 6.77 14.07
CA ARG A 417 -3.57 5.91 15.18
C ARG A 417 -2.42 6.51 16.01
N GLU A 418 -1.57 7.36 15.42
CA GLU A 418 -0.49 8.06 16.13
C GLU A 418 -1.03 9.00 17.23
N ALA A 419 -2.24 9.55 17.10
CA ALA A 419 -2.83 10.40 18.13
C ALA A 419 -3.22 9.62 19.41
N ALA A 420 -3.58 8.34 19.26
CA ALA A 420 -4.16 7.50 20.31
C ALA A 420 -3.15 6.56 21.03
N LEU A 421 -1.96 6.36 20.47
CA LEU A 421 -0.91 5.49 21.02
C LEU A 421 0.44 6.21 21.01
N LEU A 422 1.06 6.36 22.19
CA LEU A 422 2.38 6.99 22.32
C LEU A 422 3.50 5.94 22.22
N GLU A 423 4.22 5.95 21.10
CA GLU A 423 5.32 5.00 20.82
C GLU A 423 6.69 5.71 20.92
N THR A 424 7.63 5.10 21.65
CA THR A 424 8.96 5.67 21.93
C THR A 424 10.01 4.62 22.33
N PHE A 425 11.27 5.05 22.49
CA PHE A 425 12.41 4.21 22.88
C PHE A 425 12.98 4.64 24.25
N PRO A 426 13.74 3.78 24.96
CA PRO A 426 14.43 4.15 26.20
C PRO A 426 15.31 5.40 26.01
N GLY A 427 15.22 6.35 26.94
CA GLY A 427 15.95 7.62 26.90
C GLY A 427 15.42 8.67 25.91
N LEU A 428 14.65 8.27 24.89
CA LEU A 428 14.00 9.18 23.94
C LEU A 428 12.64 9.66 24.46
N SER A 429 12.02 10.59 23.74
CA SER A 429 10.79 11.23 24.19
C SER A 429 9.73 11.43 23.12
N ARG A 430 8.50 11.62 23.60
CA ARG A 430 7.33 12.09 22.85
C ARG A 430 6.60 13.15 23.68
N THR A 431 5.86 14.03 23.02
CA THR A 431 5.08 15.08 23.68
C THR A 431 3.59 14.76 23.61
N VAL A 432 2.90 14.81 24.76
CA VAL A 432 1.43 14.75 24.83
C VAL A 432 0.84 16.13 25.08
N GLN A 433 -0.43 16.31 24.70
CA GLN A 433 -1.21 17.51 24.95
C GLN A 433 -2.57 17.11 25.54
N GLY A 434 -2.92 17.72 26.66
CA GLY A 434 -4.16 17.48 27.38
C GLY A 434 -5.00 18.74 27.47
N SER A 435 -6.28 18.65 27.10
CA SER A 435 -7.25 19.75 27.16
C SER A 435 -8.49 19.35 27.95
N GLY A 436 -9.16 20.31 28.59
CA GLY A 436 -10.53 20.10 29.04
C GLY A 436 -11.47 20.18 27.84
N LEU A 437 -12.54 19.37 27.81
CA LEU A 437 -13.56 19.44 26.75
C LEU A 437 -14.85 20.07 27.26
N ASP A 438 -15.50 20.85 26.41
CA ASP A 438 -16.91 21.19 26.56
C ASP A 438 -17.85 20.11 26.00
N GLY A 439 -19.16 20.32 26.14
CA GLY A 439 -20.17 19.36 25.68
C GLY A 439 -20.23 19.15 24.16
N ALA A 440 -19.53 19.98 23.36
CA ALA A 440 -19.45 19.90 21.91
C ALA A 440 -18.05 19.47 21.42
N GLY A 441 -17.22 18.93 22.33
CA GLY A 441 -15.88 18.41 22.03
C GLY A 441 -14.80 19.48 21.85
N ARG A 442 -15.08 20.76 22.12
CA ARG A 442 -14.13 21.87 21.93
C ARG A 442 -13.17 21.99 23.12
N PRO A 443 -11.91 22.41 22.91
CA PRO A 443 -10.95 22.62 23.99
C PRO A 443 -11.33 23.84 24.85
N VAL A 444 -11.44 23.63 26.16
CA VAL A 444 -11.71 24.67 27.17
C VAL A 444 -10.41 24.99 27.90
N THR A 445 -10.06 26.28 27.97
CA THR A 445 -8.87 26.79 28.67
C THR A 445 -8.87 26.45 30.17
N SER A 446 -8.36 25.28 30.50
CA SER A 446 -8.37 24.67 31.81
C SER A 446 -7.11 23.81 31.97
N PHE A 447 -6.46 23.89 33.13
CA PHE A 447 -5.19 23.20 33.40
C PHE A 447 -5.42 22.00 34.33
N GLY A 448 -5.35 20.80 33.76
CA GLY A 448 -5.36 19.55 34.51
C GLY A 448 -4.00 19.15 35.06
N SER A 449 -3.90 17.89 35.49
CA SER A 449 -2.67 17.25 35.93
C SER A 449 -2.44 15.95 35.16
N PHE A 450 -1.19 15.73 34.74
CA PHE A 450 -0.76 14.48 34.10
C PHE A 450 -0.25 13.45 35.11
N SER A 451 -0.56 12.17 34.89
CA SER A 451 0.01 11.00 35.58
C SER A 451 0.46 9.94 34.57
N SER A 452 1.37 9.05 34.97
CA SER A 452 1.89 7.98 34.10
C SER A 452 2.26 6.72 34.88
N GLY A 453 2.35 5.58 34.17
CA GLY A 453 2.87 4.32 34.70
C GLY A 453 4.40 4.27 34.90
N ASP A 454 4.89 3.14 35.43
CA ASP A 454 6.26 2.98 35.93
C ASP A 454 7.38 2.99 34.85
N HIS A 455 7.04 2.84 33.57
CA HIS A 455 8.01 2.69 32.47
C HIS A 455 8.38 4.00 31.76
N VAL A 456 7.72 5.11 32.10
CA VAL A 456 7.99 6.44 31.54
C VAL A 456 8.15 7.50 32.63
N SER A 457 8.92 8.54 32.34
CA SER A 457 9.01 9.75 33.17
C SER A 457 8.38 10.93 32.44
N LEU A 458 7.70 11.82 33.18
CA LEU A 458 6.84 12.84 32.59
C LEU A 458 7.13 14.23 33.16
N THR A 459 7.39 15.20 32.28
CA THR A 459 7.63 16.61 32.63
C THR A 459 6.55 17.49 32.00
N ALA A 460 5.57 17.90 32.81
CA ALA A 460 4.45 18.75 32.38
C ALA A 460 4.79 20.25 32.41
N VAL A 461 4.33 20.99 31.39
CA VAL A 461 4.41 22.44 31.25
C VAL A 461 3.11 22.95 30.62
N GLY A 462 2.20 23.44 31.46
CA GLY A 462 0.88 23.91 31.01
C GLY A 462 -0.03 22.76 30.59
N ASP A 463 -0.57 22.86 29.37
CA ASP A 463 -1.43 21.88 28.69
C ASP A 463 -0.63 20.73 28.01
N ARG A 464 0.69 20.69 28.14
CA ARG A 464 1.57 19.72 27.46
C ARG A 464 2.48 19.00 28.44
N ALA A 465 2.93 17.80 28.08
CA ALA A 465 3.99 17.12 28.80
C ALA A 465 4.97 16.38 27.87
N LYS A 466 6.28 16.52 28.13
CA LYS A 466 7.32 15.67 27.54
C LYS A 466 7.37 14.37 28.34
N VAL A 467 7.08 13.27 27.67
CA VAL A 467 7.16 11.89 28.17
C VAL A 467 8.47 11.30 27.67
N THR A 468 9.31 10.78 28.56
CA THR A 468 10.60 10.16 28.23
C THR A 468 10.58 8.69 28.65
N GLY A 469 10.91 7.80 27.72
CA GLY A 469 10.99 6.35 27.95
C GLY A 469 12.04 6.01 29.01
N GLY A 470 11.67 5.24 30.02
CA GLY A 470 12.58 4.76 31.06
C GLY A 470 13.20 3.40 30.72
N GLY A 471 12.38 2.46 30.27
CA GLY A 471 12.79 1.11 29.84
C GLY A 471 11.60 0.35 29.25
N VAL A 472 11.89 -0.73 28.52
CA VAL A 472 10.91 -1.53 27.75
C VAL A 472 9.64 -1.81 28.56
N GLY A 473 8.46 -1.60 27.96
CA GLY A 473 7.18 -1.93 28.55
C GLY A 473 6.02 -1.06 28.08
N SER A 474 4.82 -1.41 28.52
CA SER A 474 3.57 -0.69 28.22
C SER A 474 2.99 0.03 29.43
N GLY A 475 1.89 0.76 29.23
CA GLY A 475 1.10 1.37 30.29
C GLY A 475 0.25 2.52 29.76
N ARG A 476 -0.15 3.41 30.67
CA ARG A 476 -1.05 4.53 30.36
C ARG A 476 -0.49 5.87 30.85
N ILE A 477 -0.77 6.93 30.10
CA ILE A 477 -0.67 8.32 30.56
C ILE A 477 -2.10 8.82 30.74
N GLU A 478 -2.36 9.50 31.86
CA GLU A 478 -3.66 10.08 32.17
C GLU A 478 -3.53 11.60 32.24
N TYR A 479 -4.58 12.31 31.81
CA TYR A 479 -4.75 13.74 32.01
C TYR A 479 -6.09 13.98 32.71
N ALA A 480 -6.03 14.56 33.92
CA ALA A 480 -7.19 14.77 34.78
C ALA A 480 -7.48 16.26 34.97
N VAL A 481 -8.70 16.71 34.67
CA VAL A 481 -9.14 18.11 34.80
C VAL A 481 -10.54 18.22 35.42
N ASP A 482 -10.62 18.87 36.58
CA ASP A 482 -11.83 19.08 37.41
C ASP A 482 -12.70 17.82 37.67
N GLY A 483 -12.08 16.64 37.62
CA GLY A 483 -12.72 15.34 37.89
C GLY A 483 -13.01 14.50 36.65
N HIS A 484 -12.89 15.08 35.44
CA HIS A 484 -12.84 14.33 34.19
C HIS A 484 -11.42 13.80 33.97
N VAL A 485 -11.30 12.64 33.34
CA VAL A 485 -10.01 12.00 33.02
C VAL A 485 -10.09 11.43 31.60
N ASP A 486 -9.10 11.76 30.78
CA ASP A 486 -8.83 11.05 29.52
C ASP A 486 -7.37 10.56 29.53
N SER A 487 -7.07 9.57 28.69
CA SER A 487 -5.91 8.71 28.90
C SER A 487 -5.52 7.90 27.66
N ILE A 488 -4.28 8.07 27.21
CA ILE A 488 -3.71 7.33 26.07
C ILE A 488 -2.79 6.23 26.58
N ASP A 489 -2.74 5.14 25.82
CA ASP A 489 -1.80 4.06 26.07
C ASP A 489 -0.41 4.43 25.51
N TYR A 490 0.65 3.84 26.06
CA TYR A 490 2.01 4.01 25.56
C TYR A 490 2.74 2.68 25.40
N ARG A 491 3.73 2.68 24.50
CA ARG A 491 4.71 1.62 24.32
C ARG A 491 6.12 2.20 24.35
N VAL A 492 6.95 1.67 25.24
CA VAL A 492 8.42 1.81 25.19
C VAL A 492 8.97 0.53 24.57
N HIS A 493 9.56 0.64 23.38
CA HIS A 493 10.16 -0.47 22.65
C HIS A 493 11.53 -0.86 23.24
N GLY A 494 12.28 -1.74 22.57
CA GLY A 494 13.66 -2.08 22.93
C GLY A 494 14.65 -0.91 22.78
N ASP A 495 15.92 -1.17 23.07
CA ASP A 495 16.97 -0.18 22.83
C ASP A 495 17.10 0.12 21.32
N LEU A 496 17.21 1.41 20.98
CA LEU A 496 17.40 1.89 19.61
C LEU A 496 18.60 1.18 18.97
N GLN A 497 18.40 0.59 17.78
CA GLN A 497 19.46 -0.04 17.01
C GLN A 497 19.88 0.82 15.83
N ARG A 498 18.91 1.40 15.11
CA ARG A 498 19.16 2.21 13.91
C ARG A 498 18.13 3.33 13.73
N LEU A 499 18.54 4.32 12.95
CA LEU A 499 17.68 5.42 12.50
C LEU A 499 17.18 5.15 11.07
N GLN A 500 15.95 5.54 10.78
CA GLN A 500 15.31 5.38 9.48
C GLN A 500 14.69 6.72 9.05
N PRO A 501 15.30 7.45 8.09
CA PRO A 501 14.66 8.60 7.47
C PRO A 501 13.61 8.13 6.47
N ASN A 502 12.52 8.88 6.28
CA ASN A 502 11.48 8.52 5.31
C ASN A 502 11.92 8.61 3.83
N ARG A 503 13.18 9.01 3.57
CA ARG A 503 13.88 8.96 2.28
C ARG A 503 15.38 9.15 2.47
N SER A 504 16.19 8.49 1.64
CA SER A 504 17.66 8.67 1.58
C SER A 504 18.09 9.85 0.70
N LEU A 505 17.19 10.38 -0.14
CA LEU A 505 17.43 11.53 -1.02
C LEU A 505 16.26 12.52 -0.96
N VAL A 506 16.56 13.81 -0.77
CA VAL A 506 15.65 14.95 -0.96
C VAL A 506 16.03 15.67 -2.25
N ALA A 507 15.22 15.50 -3.29
CA ALA A 507 15.36 16.26 -4.53
C ALA A 507 14.50 17.53 -4.50
N LEU A 508 15.14 18.69 -4.62
CA LEU A 508 14.50 20.00 -4.79
C LEU A 508 14.82 20.51 -6.20
N SER A 509 13.83 20.67 -7.06
CA SER A 509 14.01 21.12 -8.45
C SER A 509 14.29 22.63 -8.55
N ALA A 510 14.08 23.40 -7.47
CA ALA A 510 14.40 24.83 -7.37
C ALA A 510 14.85 25.22 -5.95
N VAL A 511 15.46 26.40 -5.80
CA VAL A 511 16.02 26.88 -4.51
C VAL A 511 14.93 27.31 -3.52
N ASP A 512 13.79 27.78 -4.05
CA ASP A 512 12.60 28.20 -3.31
C ASP A 512 11.63 27.06 -2.99
N GLN A 513 11.91 25.84 -3.47
CA GLN A 513 11.18 24.64 -3.09
C GLN A 513 11.63 24.14 -1.70
N THR A 514 10.68 23.67 -0.90
CA THR A 514 10.95 22.96 0.36
C THR A 514 10.40 21.53 0.34
N SER A 515 10.86 20.70 1.26
CA SER A 515 10.41 19.30 1.40
C SER A 515 10.45 18.87 2.88
N THR A 516 9.54 18.00 3.29
CA THR A 516 9.46 17.52 4.68
C THR A 516 10.20 16.20 4.87
N LEU A 517 11.20 16.19 5.76
CA LEU A 517 11.94 14.99 6.18
C LEU A 517 11.38 14.50 7.52
N ARG A 518 11.08 13.21 7.64
CA ARG A 518 10.71 12.54 8.91
C ARG A 518 11.80 11.54 9.32
N LEU A 519 11.90 11.28 10.62
CA LEU A 519 12.86 10.35 11.22
C LEU A 519 12.16 9.40 12.19
N GLU A 520 12.37 8.11 11.98
CA GLU A 520 11.94 7.03 12.86
C GLU A 520 13.17 6.38 13.50
N GLY A 521 13.01 5.90 14.73
CA GLY A 521 13.92 4.93 15.34
C GLY A 521 13.43 3.51 15.08
N VAL A 522 14.33 2.54 15.17
CA VAL A 522 14.02 1.10 15.02
C VAL A 522 14.82 0.30 16.05
N ASP A 523 14.17 -0.64 16.75
CA ASP A 523 14.82 -1.59 17.67
C ASP A 523 15.19 -2.93 17.01
N GLY A 524 15.67 -3.91 17.80
CA GLY A 524 16.09 -5.23 17.32
C GLY A 524 14.96 -6.18 16.89
N ASP A 525 13.71 -5.91 17.28
CA ASP A 525 12.53 -6.62 16.77
C ASP A 525 11.90 -5.90 15.57
N GLY A 526 12.49 -4.78 15.13
CA GLY A 526 11.98 -3.96 14.04
C GLY A 526 10.73 -3.17 14.41
N ASN A 527 10.47 -2.94 15.71
CA ASN A 527 9.44 -2.00 16.13
C ASN A 527 9.90 -0.58 15.78
N THR A 528 9.02 0.24 15.19
CA THR A 528 9.35 1.58 14.71
C THR A 528 8.58 2.67 15.44
N ALA A 529 9.24 3.76 15.85
CA ALA A 529 8.55 4.94 16.40
C ALA A 529 9.14 6.26 15.90
N PRO A 530 8.30 7.29 15.63
CA PRO A 530 8.76 8.64 15.29
C PRO A 530 9.63 9.27 16.40
N ILE A 531 10.72 9.94 16.01
CA ILE A 531 11.61 10.65 16.94
C ILE A 531 11.31 12.15 16.88
N GLU A 532 11.14 12.80 18.04
CA GLU A 532 10.92 14.24 18.09
C GLU A 532 12.21 15.04 17.94
N TYR A 533 12.15 16.18 17.24
CA TYR A 533 13.32 17.01 16.93
C TYR A 533 14.10 17.46 18.17
N SER A 534 13.48 17.45 19.36
CA SER A 534 14.14 17.82 20.61
C SER A 534 15.19 16.82 21.08
N ASP A 535 15.18 15.59 20.54
CA ASP A 535 16.16 14.53 20.82
C ASP A 535 17.10 14.26 19.63
N VAL A 536 16.96 15.02 18.53
CA VAL A 536 17.77 14.89 17.30
C VAL A 536 18.78 16.03 17.18
N THR A 537 20.06 15.68 17.03
CA THR A 537 21.08 16.63 16.56
C THR A 537 21.10 16.63 15.02
N VAL A 538 21.06 17.81 14.42
CA VAL A 538 21.00 18.00 12.96
C VAL A 538 22.23 18.77 12.49
N ASP A 539 23.07 18.10 11.71
CA ASP A 539 24.17 18.72 10.97
C ASP A 539 23.85 18.75 9.46
N SER A 540 24.36 19.73 8.73
CA SER A 540 24.09 19.88 7.30
C SER A 540 25.26 20.48 6.53
N SER A 541 25.55 19.93 5.36
CA SER A 541 26.61 20.35 4.44
C SER A 541 26.05 20.67 3.04
N GLY A 542 26.74 21.53 2.28
CA GLY A 542 26.25 22.01 0.99
C GLY A 542 25.31 23.23 1.11
N PRO A 543 24.64 23.65 0.03
CA PRO A 543 23.85 24.88 -0.03
C PRO A 543 22.41 24.67 0.47
N ILE A 544 22.23 24.05 1.63
CA ILE A 544 20.94 23.61 2.18
C ILE A 544 20.64 24.24 3.55
N SER A 545 19.37 24.26 3.94
CA SER A 545 18.93 24.60 5.31
C SER A 545 17.95 23.55 5.81
N VAL A 546 18.07 23.15 7.08
CA VAL A 546 17.17 22.21 7.75
C VAL A 546 16.66 22.86 9.03
N ARG A 547 15.35 22.75 9.31
CA ARG A 547 14.69 23.34 10.49
C ARG A 547 13.55 22.45 10.98
N PRO A 548 13.22 22.43 12.28
CA PRO A 548 11.98 21.80 12.75
C PRO A 548 10.74 22.41 12.05
N ASN A 549 9.81 21.56 11.64
CA ASN A 549 8.55 21.90 10.98
C ASN A 549 7.35 21.47 11.84
N SER A 550 7.40 20.25 12.37
CA SER A 550 6.53 19.76 13.45
C SER A 550 7.37 19.13 14.55
N LEU A 551 6.76 18.52 15.56
CA LEU A 551 7.51 17.76 16.58
C LEU A 551 8.33 16.61 15.95
N THR A 552 7.77 15.88 14.99
CA THR A 552 8.37 14.69 14.35
C THR A 552 8.87 14.91 12.92
N SER A 553 9.01 16.17 12.47
CA SER A 553 9.45 16.46 11.10
C SER A 553 10.27 17.74 10.94
N PHE A 554 11.11 17.77 9.90
CA PHE A 554 11.97 18.87 9.52
C PHE A 554 11.60 19.40 8.14
N GLU A 555 11.61 20.72 7.97
CA GLU A 555 11.65 21.37 6.66
C GLU A 555 13.09 21.37 6.14
N VAL A 556 13.28 20.91 4.91
CA VAL A 556 14.52 20.99 4.14
C VAL A 556 14.31 21.97 2.99
N SER A 557 15.17 22.99 2.88
CA SER A 557 15.13 23.99 1.80
C SER A 557 16.49 24.13 1.10
N GLY A 558 16.45 24.62 -0.14
CA GLY A 558 17.63 25.17 -0.80
C GLY A 558 18.08 26.51 -0.19
N THR A 559 19.32 26.88 -0.46
CA THR A 559 19.85 28.25 -0.29
C THR A 559 20.59 28.75 -1.54
N ALA A 560 21.13 27.82 -2.35
CA ALA A 560 21.59 28.00 -3.71
C ALA A 560 21.55 26.63 -4.43
N SER A 561 21.67 26.61 -5.76
CA SER A 561 21.76 25.36 -6.51
C SER A 561 23.05 24.59 -6.20
N GLY A 562 22.98 23.26 -6.17
CA GLY A 562 24.09 22.37 -5.82
C GLY A 562 23.61 21.12 -5.09
N SER A 563 24.53 20.39 -4.45
CA SER A 563 24.26 19.20 -3.66
C SER A 563 24.78 19.34 -2.23
N GLY A 564 24.22 18.54 -1.32
CA GLY A 564 24.52 18.57 0.10
C GLY A 564 24.12 17.28 0.81
N VAL A 565 24.49 17.15 2.08
CA VAL A 565 24.15 16.01 2.95
C VAL A 565 23.70 16.52 4.30
N ILE A 566 22.57 16.00 4.77
CA ILE A 566 22.06 16.16 6.13
C ILE A 566 22.52 14.94 6.94
N THR A 567 23.03 15.16 8.15
CA THR A 567 23.26 14.10 9.14
C THR A 567 22.28 14.30 10.28
N LEU A 568 21.51 13.26 10.60
CA LEU A 568 20.59 13.22 11.74
C LEU A 568 21.16 12.23 12.77
N SER A 569 21.40 12.70 13.99
CA SER A 569 22.04 11.92 15.05
C SER A 569 21.20 11.89 16.33
N VAL A 570 21.09 10.72 16.95
CA VAL A 570 20.29 10.44 18.15
C VAL A 570 21.08 9.49 19.04
N GLY A 571 21.54 9.97 20.19
CA GLY A 571 22.57 9.26 20.98
C GLY A 571 23.83 9.03 20.14
N ASP A 572 24.34 7.80 20.15
CA ASP A 572 25.49 7.39 19.32
C ASP A 572 25.10 6.92 17.90
N HIS A 573 23.81 6.88 17.57
CA HIS A 573 23.32 6.48 16.24
C HIS A 573 23.24 7.71 15.32
N SER A 574 23.60 7.54 14.05
CA SER A 574 23.44 8.59 13.03
C SER A 574 23.03 8.01 11.68
N VAL A 575 22.34 8.82 10.88
CA VAL A 575 21.97 8.50 9.50
C VAL A 575 22.11 9.73 8.62
N GLN A 576 22.49 9.52 7.36
CA GLN A 576 22.65 10.59 6.38
C GLN A 576 21.53 10.57 5.33
N VAL A 577 21.19 11.77 4.84
CA VAL A 577 20.23 12.00 3.76
C VAL A 577 20.86 12.94 2.75
N ALA A 578 20.98 12.49 1.50
CA ALA A 578 21.45 13.31 0.40
C ALA A 578 20.41 14.38 0.03
N VAL A 579 20.88 15.54 -0.44
CA VAL A 579 20.02 16.62 -0.93
C VAL A 579 20.57 17.15 -2.25
N THR A 580 19.70 17.34 -3.24
CA THR A 580 20.01 18.06 -4.48
C THR A 580 19.09 19.27 -4.63
N VAL A 581 19.65 20.39 -5.12
CA VAL A 581 18.97 21.68 -5.24
C VAL A 581 19.19 22.23 -6.65
N GLY A 582 18.10 22.35 -7.41
CA GLY A 582 18.12 22.77 -8.80
C GLY A 582 18.65 21.69 -9.76
N THR A 583 18.45 21.95 -11.05
CA THR A 583 18.95 21.13 -12.15
C THR A 583 19.69 21.99 -13.18
N VAL A 584 20.55 21.37 -13.98
CA VAL A 584 21.12 21.94 -15.20
C VAL A 584 20.55 21.22 -16.43
N ASP A 585 20.29 21.96 -17.50
CA ASP A 585 19.89 21.35 -18.78
C ASP A 585 21.12 20.80 -19.51
N ALA A 586 21.27 19.48 -19.53
CA ALA A 586 22.25 18.77 -20.35
C ALA A 586 21.64 18.46 -21.73
N VAL A 587 22.30 18.86 -22.83
CA VAL A 587 21.78 18.63 -24.19
C VAL A 587 21.94 17.15 -24.58
N VAL A 588 20.84 16.50 -24.94
CA VAL A 588 20.80 15.11 -25.41
C VAL A 588 20.75 15.07 -26.95
N SER A 589 20.00 15.97 -27.59
CA SER A 589 20.06 16.17 -29.05
C SER A 589 19.56 17.56 -29.44
N ASP A 590 20.38 18.29 -30.19
CA ASP A 590 20.02 19.54 -30.86
C ASP A 590 19.32 19.31 -32.22
N PHE A 591 19.15 18.05 -32.63
CA PHE A 591 18.64 17.62 -33.94
C PHE A 591 19.44 18.15 -35.15
N SER A 592 20.69 18.58 -34.97
CA SER A 592 21.56 19.04 -36.06
C SER A 592 21.92 17.92 -37.05
N ASP A 593 22.07 16.68 -36.58
CA ASP A 593 22.26 15.49 -37.40
C ASP A 593 20.96 14.69 -37.55
N ILE A 594 20.12 15.12 -38.49
CA ILE A 594 18.91 14.40 -38.90
C ILE A 594 19.21 12.98 -39.42
N GLY A 595 20.46 12.68 -39.81
CA GLY A 595 20.88 11.32 -40.18
C GLY A 595 20.83 10.31 -39.04
N GLN A 596 20.79 10.78 -37.79
CA GLN A 596 20.59 9.95 -36.60
C GLN A 596 19.13 9.58 -36.36
N TRP A 597 18.17 10.10 -37.13
CA TRP A 597 16.75 9.89 -36.91
C TRP A 597 16.07 9.28 -38.13
N ARG A 598 15.21 8.29 -37.91
CA ARG A 598 14.42 7.62 -38.97
C ARG A 598 12.95 7.54 -38.58
N PHE A 599 12.06 7.76 -39.54
CA PHE A 599 10.64 7.56 -39.32
C PHE A 599 10.31 6.06 -39.21
N THR A 600 9.50 5.69 -38.23
CA THR A 600 8.72 4.45 -38.25
C THR A 600 7.31 4.73 -37.72
N ALA A 601 6.42 3.75 -37.81
CA ALA A 601 5.03 3.92 -37.40
C ALA A 601 4.40 2.63 -36.89
N ALA A 602 3.38 2.77 -36.04
CA ALA A 602 2.33 1.76 -35.89
C ALA A 602 1.05 2.28 -36.53
N ARG A 603 0.58 1.61 -37.59
CA ARG A 603 -0.70 1.90 -38.27
C ARG A 603 -0.84 3.37 -38.71
N ALA A 604 0.23 3.91 -39.28
CA ALA A 604 0.36 5.27 -39.75
C ALA A 604 1.37 5.38 -40.90
N THR A 605 1.36 6.49 -41.61
CA THR A 605 2.39 6.87 -42.60
C THR A 605 2.95 8.27 -42.29
N GLY A 606 4.13 8.61 -42.79
CA GLY A 606 4.81 9.87 -42.51
C GLY A 606 6.31 9.81 -42.84
N GLU A 607 7.02 10.91 -42.57
CA GLU A 607 8.48 11.01 -42.71
C GLU A 607 9.08 12.01 -41.70
N VAL A 608 10.38 11.86 -41.40
CA VAL A 608 11.17 12.85 -40.63
C VAL A 608 12.02 13.69 -41.58
N HIS A 609 12.17 14.99 -41.30
CA HIS A 609 12.89 15.94 -42.15
C HIS A 609 13.56 17.06 -41.34
N ALA A 610 14.47 17.82 -41.96
CA ALA A 610 15.13 18.97 -41.34
C ALA A 610 14.25 20.22 -41.39
N THR A 611 14.14 20.97 -40.30
CA THR A 611 13.37 22.22 -40.21
C THR A 611 14.02 23.23 -39.24
N GLU A 612 13.43 24.40 -39.07
CA GLU A 612 13.94 25.48 -38.19
C GLU A 612 13.23 25.48 -36.82
N GLY A 613 14.02 25.44 -35.75
CA GLY A 613 13.65 25.41 -34.34
C GLY A 613 13.17 26.76 -33.77
N PRO A 614 13.05 26.87 -32.43
CA PRO A 614 13.04 28.15 -31.75
C PRO A 614 14.25 29.00 -32.16
N GLU A 615 14.06 30.30 -32.28
CA GLU A 615 15.09 31.30 -32.65
C GLU A 615 15.90 31.03 -33.94
N GLY A 616 15.52 30.04 -34.75
CA GLY A 616 16.24 29.62 -35.96
C GLY A 616 17.34 28.56 -35.72
N GLY A 617 17.31 27.85 -34.58
CA GLY A 617 18.14 26.67 -34.34
C GLY A 617 17.77 25.47 -35.25
N PRO A 618 18.51 24.35 -35.19
CA PRO A 618 18.12 23.13 -35.88
C PRO A 618 16.86 22.51 -35.26
N ALA A 619 16.10 21.77 -36.06
CA ALA A 619 14.93 21.02 -35.61
C ALA A 619 14.63 19.84 -36.53
N LEU A 620 13.97 18.82 -35.97
CA LEU A 620 13.41 17.71 -36.71
C LEU A 620 11.91 17.95 -36.92
N GLY A 621 11.47 18.09 -38.17
CA GLY A 621 10.07 18.02 -38.56
C GLY A 621 9.64 16.57 -38.74
N MET A 622 8.39 16.25 -38.43
CA MET A 622 7.81 14.92 -38.61
C MET A 622 6.36 15.02 -39.08
N THR A 623 6.14 14.63 -40.33
CA THR A 623 4.79 14.47 -40.89
C THR A 623 4.18 13.16 -40.41
N TYR A 624 2.86 13.14 -40.27
CA TYR A 624 2.13 11.93 -39.88
C TYR A 624 0.70 11.92 -40.43
N ASP A 625 0.21 10.72 -40.74
CA ASP A 625 -1.16 10.44 -41.20
C ASP A 625 -1.67 9.18 -40.48
N PHE A 626 -2.71 9.36 -39.67
CA PHE A 626 -3.36 8.32 -38.85
C PHE A 626 -4.69 7.82 -39.43
N THR A 627 -5.09 8.28 -40.62
CA THR A 627 -6.30 7.82 -41.32
C THR A 627 -6.25 6.35 -41.75
N THR A 628 -5.05 5.74 -41.75
CA THR A 628 -4.83 4.37 -42.23
C THR A 628 -5.40 3.25 -41.34
N SER A 629 -5.92 3.57 -40.15
CA SER A 629 -6.55 2.61 -39.23
C SER A 629 -7.51 3.26 -38.24
N THR A 630 -8.33 2.45 -37.57
CA THR A 630 -9.22 2.84 -36.45
C THR A 630 -8.72 2.38 -35.08
N ALA A 631 -7.70 1.51 -35.02
CA ALA A 631 -7.00 1.17 -33.78
C ALA A 631 -5.93 2.23 -33.45
N THR A 632 -5.36 2.20 -32.24
CA THR A 632 -4.28 3.12 -31.83
C THR A 632 -3.16 3.20 -32.88
N ARG A 633 -2.84 4.43 -33.27
CA ARG A 633 -1.82 4.79 -34.27
C ARG A 633 -0.68 5.57 -33.61
N GLY A 634 0.47 5.63 -34.29
CA GLY A 634 1.50 6.62 -33.96
C GLY A 634 2.64 6.67 -34.98
N GLY A 635 3.22 7.86 -35.14
CA GLY A 635 4.43 8.13 -35.92
C GLY A 635 5.61 8.37 -34.98
N TYR A 636 6.76 7.79 -35.29
CA TYR A 636 7.92 7.73 -34.40
C TYR A 636 9.20 8.22 -35.10
N ALA A 637 9.85 9.22 -34.51
CA ALA A 637 11.24 9.54 -34.79
C ALA A 637 12.12 8.59 -33.96
N VAL A 638 12.68 7.57 -34.59
CA VAL A 638 13.52 6.55 -33.94
C VAL A 638 14.98 6.90 -34.11
N ALA A 639 15.75 6.85 -33.03
CA ALA A 639 17.19 7.08 -33.09
C ALA A 639 17.90 5.91 -33.78
N ALA A 640 18.95 6.20 -34.55
CA ALA A 640 19.73 5.22 -35.32
C ALA A 640 20.55 4.30 -34.40
N GLN A 641 20.97 4.81 -33.26
CA GLN A 641 21.41 4.11 -32.04
C GLN A 641 20.73 4.78 -30.85
N PRO A 642 20.50 4.11 -29.71
CA PRO A 642 20.03 4.76 -28.49
C PRO A 642 20.96 5.90 -28.09
N ILE A 643 20.40 7.06 -27.71
CA ILE A 643 21.18 8.23 -27.29
C ILE A 643 21.28 8.21 -25.77
N ALA A 644 22.46 7.90 -25.24
CA ALA A 644 22.71 7.93 -23.80
C ALA A 644 22.50 9.34 -23.22
N VAL A 645 21.91 9.42 -22.03
CA VAL A 645 21.73 10.66 -21.27
C VAL A 645 22.69 10.65 -20.08
N GLU A 646 23.44 11.74 -19.92
CA GLU A 646 24.40 11.87 -18.82
C GLU A 646 23.71 12.15 -17.47
N GLY A 647 24.29 11.61 -16.39
CA GLY A 647 23.79 11.79 -15.02
C GLY A 647 22.47 11.06 -14.70
N GLN A 648 21.74 11.59 -13.72
CA GLN A 648 20.46 11.04 -13.23
C GLN A 648 19.32 12.08 -13.36
N PRO A 649 18.83 12.37 -14.59
CA PRO A 649 17.89 13.47 -14.83
C PRO A 649 16.51 13.28 -14.17
N GLN A 650 15.99 14.36 -13.59
CA GLN A 650 14.63 14.42 -13.02
C GLN A 650 13.55 14.50 -14.13
N SER A 651 13.87 15.11 -15.26
CA SER A 651 13.01 15.15 -16.45
C SER A 651 13.84 15.21 -17.74
N LEU A 652 13.21 14.85 -18.87
CA LEU A 652 13.66 15.33 -20.17
C LEU A 652 12.84 16.57 -20.54
N SER A 653 13.43 17.52 -21.26
CA SER A 653 12.69 18.60 -21.90
C SER A 653 12.87 18.58 -23.41
N LEU A 654 11.84 19.01 -24.14
CA LEU A 654 11.82 19.05 -25.60
C LEU A 654 10.97 20.25 -26.05
N TRP A 655 11.46 21.05 -26.98
CA TRP A 655 10.63 22.03 -27.66
C TRP A 655 9.77 21.31 -28.70
N ILE A 656 8.46 21.59 -28.71
CA ILE A 656 7.50 21.05 -29.67
C ILE A 656 6.73 22.20 -30.32
N LYS A 657 6.80 22.26 -31.64
CA LYS A 657 6.00 23.14 -32.49
C LYS A 657 4.66 22.48 -32.72
N GLY A 658 3.64 22.98 -32.02
CA GLY A 658 2.30 22.41 -32.09
C GLY A 658 1.54 22.80 -33.34
N ASP A 659 0.67 21.88 -33.78
CA ASP A 659 -0.21 21.96 -34.94
C ASP A 659 -1.71 21.93 -34.55
N GLU A 660 -2.01 22.10 -33.25
CA GLU A 660 -3.34 22.05 -32.63
C GLU A 660 -4.13 20.73 -32.81
N SER A 661 -3.52 19.69 -33.39
CA SER A 661 -4.15 18.39 -33.64
C SER A 661 -4.68 17.67 -32.40
N GLY A 662 -4.06 17.88 -31.24
CA GLY A 662 -4.27 17.08 -30.04
C GLY A 662 -3.55 15.72 -30.08
N VAL A 663 -2.53 15.55 -30.93
CA VAL A 663 -1.62 14.40 -30.91
C VAL A 663 -0.90 14.27 -29.57
N TRP A 664 -0.61 13.06 -29.09
CA TRP A 664 -0.01 12.81 -27.78
C TRP A 664 1.50 12.51 -27.89
N PRO A 665 2.40 13.37 -27.40
CA PRO A 665 3.84 13.18 -27.47
C PRO A 665 4.35 12.33 -26.30
N ARG A 666 5.32 11.45 -26.57
CA ARG A 666 6.03 10.65 -25.56
C ARG A 666 7.43 10.25 -26.00
N ILE A 667 8.33 10.01 -25.06
CA ILE A 667 9.71 9.58 -25.31
C ILE A 667 9.87 8.17 -24.74
N GLN A 668 10.27 7.19 -25.57
CA GLN A 668 10.67 5.88 -25.06
C GLN A 668 12.13 5.92 -24.64
N ILE A 669 12.39 5.54 -23.40
CA ILE A 669 13.73 5.42 -22.82
C ILE A 669 14.09 3.95 -22.56
N GLY A 670 15.35 3.59 -22.77
CA GLY A 670 15.99 2.47 -22.09
C GLY A 670 16.41 2.87 -20.68
N ARG A 671 16.45 1.90 -19.76
CA ARG A 671 16.93 2.06 -18.38
C ARG A 671 18.19 1.21 -18.16
N GLY A 672 18.97 1.52 -17.12
CA GLY A 672 20.21 0.82 -16.77
C GLY A 672 20.04 -0.65 -16.40
N ASP A 673 18.81 -1.07 -16.08
CA ASP A 673 18.39 -2.46 -15.88
C ASP A 673 18.19 -3.25 -17.20
N GLY A 674 18.42 -2.62 -18.36
CA GLY A 674 18.23 -3.20 -19.69
C GLY A 674 16.80 -3.13 -20.25
N THR A 675 15.82 -2.74 -19.44
CA THR A 675 14.40 -2.63 -19.83
C THR A 675 14.11 -1.32 -20.59
N THR A 676 12.84 -1.10 -20.97
CA THR A 676 12.40 0.18 -21.55
C THR A 676 11.07 0.64 -20.97
N THR A 677 10.91 1.95 -20.77
CA THR A 677 9.63 2.59 -20.42
C THR A 677 9.34 3.77 -21.36
N ASN A 678 8.18 4.40 -21.23
CA ASN A 678 7.83 5.63 -21.93
C ASN A 678 7.60 6.74 -20.88
N VAL A 679 8.11 7.93 -21.13
CA VAL A 679 7.77 9.15 -20.39
C VAL A 679 6.90 10.03 -21.28
N ASP A 680 5.79 10.51 -20.72
CA ASP A 680 4.65 11.02 -21.49
C ASP A 680 4.44 12.52 -21.29
N GLY A 681 4.11 13.23 -22.36
CA GLY A 681 3.82 14.67 -22.34
C GLY A 681 2.33 14.98 -22.50
N PRO A 682 1.91 16.24 -22.34
CA PRO A 682 0.54 16.69 -22.60
C PRO A 682 0.23 16.67 -24.11
N ASN A 683 -1.03 16.40 -24.46
CA ASN A 683 -1.51 16.50 -25.84
C ASN A 683 -1.21 17.87 -26.47
N VAL A 684 -0.81 17.87 -27.74
CA VAL A 684 -0.44 19.05 -28.53
C VAL A 684 -1.69 19.82 -28.96
N THR A 685 -2.30 20.56 -28.02
CA THR A 685 -3.49 21.39 -28.24
C THR A 685 -3.14 22.88 -28.34
N TRP A 686 -1.97 23.20 -28.90
CA TRP A 686 -1.47 24.56 -29.10
C TRP A 686 -0.84 24.72 -30.47
N GLN A 687 -0.76 25.95 -30.97
CA GLN A 687 0.00 26.30 -32.17
C GLN A 687 1.40 26.83 -31.79
N GLY A 688 2.40 26.50 -32.60
CA GLY A 688 3.75 27.06 -32.47
C GLY A 688 4.60 26.45 -31.34
N TRP A 689 5.78 27.02 -31.12
CA TRP A 689 6.81 26.46 -30.23
C TRP A 689 6.45 26.57 -28.74
N ARG A 690 6.51 25.44 -28.03
CA ARG A 690 6.39 25.35 -26.57
C ARG A 690 7.37 24.31 -26.05
N GLN A 691 8.11 24.61 -24.97
CA GLN A 691 8.89 23.61 -24.25
C GLN A 691 7.98 22.72 -23.42
N VAL A 692 8.21 21.41 -23.49
CA VAL A 692 7.47 20.37 -22.77
C VAL A 692 8.48 19.60 -21.90
N SER A 693 8.14 19.40 -20.62
CA SER A 693 8.88 18.50 -19.74
C SER A 693 8.20 17.13 -19.68
N PHE A 694 9.02 16.09 -19.60
CA PHE A 694 8.66 14.68 -19.51
C PHE A 694 9.34 14.12 -18.25
N PRO A 695 8.64 13.99 -17.12
CA PRO A 695 9.25 13.58 -15.86
C PRO A 695 9.78 12.15 -15.93
N ILE A 696 10.97 11.90 -15.36
CA ILE A 696 11.50 10.55 -15.18
C ILE A 696 10.89 9.95 -13.91
N PRO A 697 10.32 8.73 -13.94
CA PRO A 697 9.79 8.08 -12.75
C PRO A 697 10.86 7.85 -11.68
N ALA A 698 10.51 8.04 -10.41
CA ALA A 698 11.35 7.62 -9.29
C ALA A 698 11.65 6.11 -9.37
N GLY A 699 12.83 5.68 -8.91
CA GLY A 699 13.30 4.30 -9.06
C GLY A 699 13.75 3.91 -10.48
N THR A 700 13.81 4.84 -11.43
CA THR A 700 14.40 4.58 -12.75
C THR A 700 15.88 4.22 -12.62
N ALA A 701 16.27 3.04 -13.10
CA ALA A 701 17.67 2.64 -13.19
C ALA A 701 18.42 3.48 -14.25
N TYR A 702 19.57 4.04 -13.87
CA TYR A 702 20.46 4.84 -14.72
C TYR A 702 21.70 4.04 -15.15
N PRO A 703 22.39 4.41 -16.26
CA PRO A 703 22.05 5.49 -17.20
C PRO A 703 20.77 5.18 -17.98
N ILE A 704 20.11 6.23 -18.50
CA ILE A 704 18.98 6.08 -19.42
C ILE A 704 19.41 6.40 -20.86
N GLU A 705 18.72 5.81 -21.82
CA GLU A 705 18.97 6.03 -23.26
C GLU A 705 17.69 6.44 -23.97
N VAL A 706 17.66 7.55 -24.72
CA VAL A 706 16.53 7.90 -25.57
C VAL A 706 16.53 7.01 -26.83
N LYS A 707 15.47 6.21 -27.01
CA LYS A 707 15.35 5.23 -28.11
C LYS A 707 14.45 5.72 -29.24
N GLN A 708 13.34 6.39 -28.92
CA GLN A 708 12.47 7.01 -29.92
C GLN A 708 11.55 8.07 -29.31
N ILE A 709 11.28 9.14 -30.06
CA ILE A 709 10.26 10.14 -29.76
C ILE A 709 9.03 9.81 -30.60
N ARG A 710 7.86 9.74 -29.96
CA ARG A 710 6.65 9.12 -30.49
C ARG A 710 5.46 10.07 -30.36
N PHE A 711 4.68 10.19 -31.42
CA PHE A 711 3.45 10.98 -31.46
C PHE A 711 2.28 10.03 -31.74
N MET A 712 1.30 9.99 -30.83
CA MET A 712 0.28 8.95 -30.75
C MET A 712 -1.15 9.49 -30.94
N GLU A 713 -2.04 8.64 -31.49
CA GLU A 713 -3.50 8.83 -31.42
C GLU A 713 -4.20 7.55 -30.96
N THR A 714 -4.90 7.63 -29.82
CA THR A 714 -5.72 6.56 -29.23
C THR A 714 -7.21 6.66 -29.57
N ARG A 715 -7.70 7.83 -29.99
CA ARG A 715 -9.13 8.07 -30.27
C ARG A 715 -9.51 7.60 -31.67
N SER A 716 -10.18 6.46 -31.80
CA SER A 716 -10.53 5.87 -33.11
C SER A 716 -11.25 6.82 -34.09
N THR A 717 -12.00 7.80 -33.58
CA THR A 717 -12.93 8.65 -34.35
C THR A 717 -12.36 9.92 -34.97
N VAL A 718 -11.11 10.32 -34.69
CA VAL A 718 -10.60 11.65 -35.14
C VAL A 718 -9.69 11.56 -36.37
N SER A 719 -8.74 10.63 -36.38
CA SER A 719 -7.81 10.37 -37.49
C SER A 719 -6.95 11.60 -37.86
N TYR A 720 -6.05 11.97 -36.96
CA TYR A 720 -5.17 13.13 -37.14
C TYR A 720 -4.26 12.96 -38.37
N HIS A 721 -3.94 14.08 -39.01
CA HIS A 721 -2.86 14.19 -39.98
C HIS A 721 -2.24 15.59 -39.84
N GLY A 722 -0.92 15.69 -39.89
CA GLY A 722 -0.23 16.93 -39.52
C GLY A 722 1.28 16.86 -39.72
N ASP A 723 1.94 17.88 -39.19
CA ASP A 723 3.40 18.05 -39.23
C ASP A 723 3.84 18.80 -37.97
N VAL A 724 4.46 18.06 -37.05
CA VAL A 724 5.01 18.59 -35.80
C VAL A 724 6.52 18.73 -35.94
N ALA A 725 7.09 19.81 -35.40
CA ALA A 725 8.54 19.95 -35.30
C ALA A 725 9.00 19.83 -33.85
N ILE A 726 10.18 19.25 -33.65
CA ILE A 726 10.83 19.11 -32.34
C ILE A 726 12.25 19.67 -32.39
N ALA A 727 12.68 20.31 -31.30
CA ALA A 727 13.99 20.94 -31.15
C ALA A 727 14.50 20.80 -29.70
N ASP A 728 15.81 20.93 -29.52
CA ASP A 728 16.51 20.96 -28.22
C ASP A 728 15.97 19.92 -27.21
N LEU A 729 16.23 18.65 -27.48
CA LEU A 729 16.04 17.58 -26.50
C LEU A 729 17.14 17.72 -25.44
N ALA A 730 16.75 18.08 -24.22
CA ALA A 730 17.63 18.23 -23.08
C ALA A 730 17.17 17.34 -21.90
N ALA A 731 18.03 17.20 -20.91
CA ALA A 731 17.79 16.46 -19.69
C ALA A 731 18.08 17.35 -18.48
N GLN A 732 17.16 17.40 -17.52
CA GLN A 732 17.28 18.20 -16.30
C GLN A 732 18.02 17.41 -15.23
N VAL A 733 19.35 17.50 -15.27
CA VAL A 733 20.26 16.74 -14.40
C VAL A 733 20.46 17.51 -13.09
N PRO A 734 20.21 16.90 -11.91
CA PRO A 734 20.54 17.51 -10.63
C PRO A 734 22.06 17.58 -10.43
N ALA A 735 22.53 18.36 -9.46
CA ALA A 735 23.93 18.31 -9.06
C ALA A 735 24.28 16.92 -8.49
N ASP A 736 25.44 16.37 -8.88
CA ASP A 736 25.92 15.08 -8.39
C ASP A 736 26.01 15.04 -6.86
N VAL A 737 25.55 13.94 -6.26
CA VAL A 737 25.64 13.66 -4.83
C VAL A 737 25.92 12.19 -4.63
N GLU A 738 26.83 11.87 -3.72
CA GLU A 738 27.04 10.48 -3.29
C GLU A 738 25.86 10.08 -2.39
N LEU A 739 25.18 8.98 -2.74
CA LEU A 739 24.07 8.48 -1.93
C LEU A 739 24.64 7.79 -0.67
N PRO A 740 24.15 8.13 0.53
CA PRO A 740 24.54 7.43 1.75
C PRO A 740 24.37 5.92 1.63
N GLN A 741 25.40 5.16 2.01
CA GLN A 741 25.25 3.72 2.15
C GLN A 741 24.36 3.41 3.36
N THR A 742 23.24 2.75 3.12
CA THR A 742 22.41 2.18 4.19
C THR A 742 23.16 1.00 4.82
N PRO A 743 23.37 0.96 6.15
CA PRO A 743 23.95 -0.20 6.81
C PRO A 743 23.12 -1.46 6.55
N TYR A 744 23.80 -2.56 6.23
CA TYR A 744 23.16 -3.86 6.03
C TYR A 744 22.71 -4.40 7.40
N VAL A 745 21.43 -4.78 7.51
CA VAL A 745 20.85 -5.25 8.78
C VAL A 745 21.04 -6.76 8.87
N HIS A 746 21.77 -7.21 9.91
CA HIS A 746 21.90 -8.63 10.24
C HIS A 746 20.84 -9.00 11.28
N ASP A 747 19.84 -9.78 10.89
CA ASP A 747 18.85 -10.29 11.83
C ASP A 747 19.29 -11.65 12.44
N PRO A 748 19.29 -11.80 13.77
CA PRO A 748 19.73 -13.02 14.46
C PRO A 748 18.73 -14.19 14.38
N VAL A 749 17.62 -14.07 13.63
CA VAL A 749 16.86 -15.24 13.19
C VAL A 749 17.70 -16.12 12.27
N ILE A 750 18.62 -15.57 11.47
CA ILE A 750 19.62 -16.36 10.74
C ILE A 750 20.81 -16.62 11.67
N VAL A 751 21.07 -17.91 11.93
CA VAL A 751 22.28 -18.39 12.60
C VAL A 751 23.49 -18.13 11.71
N ALA A 752 24.55 -17.48 12.18
CA ALA A 752 25.84 -17.43 11.49
C ALA A 752 26.86 -18.42 12.10
N ASN A 753 26.78 -18.69 13.41
CA ASN A 753 27.58 -19.68 14.13
C ASN A 753 26.71 -20.62 14.99
N GLY A 754 26.32 -21.77 14.43
CA GLY A 754 25.56 -22.80 15.13
C GLY A 754 24.78 -23.71 14.20
N SER A 755 23.74 -24.34 14.72
CA SER A 755 22.78 -25.12 13.92
C SER A 755 21.40 -25.08 14.54
N VAL A 756 20.37 -25.47 13.79
CA VAL A 756 19.03 -25.73 14.35
C VAL A 756 18.74 -27.23 14.59
N ALA A 757 19.79 -28.05 14.68
CA ALA A 757 19.66 -29.51 14.80
C ALA A 757 19.07 -29.98 16.14
N ASP A 758 19.03 -29.13 17.16
CA ASP A 758 18.43 -29.37 18.48
C ASP A 758 16.96 -28.94 18.58
N ARG A 759 16.45 -28.16 17.61
CA ARG A 759 15.10 -27.60 17.65
C ARG A 759 14.03 -28.71 17.48
N PRO A 760 12.95 -28.71 18.30
CA PRO A 760 11.93 -29.77 18.27
C PRO A 760 11.20 -29.97 16.95
N THR A 761 11.14 -28.96 16.09
CA THR A 761 10.50 -29.01 14.77
C THR A 761 11.41 -28.37 13.74
N ARG A 762 11.64 -29.06 12.62
CA ARG A 762 12.63 -28.68 11.61
C ARG A 762 12.00 -28.72 10.21
N ILE A 763 11.80 -27.55 9.62
CA ILE A 763 11.16 -27.40 8.29
C ILE A 763 12.22 -26.95 7.30
N ALA A 764 12.50 -27.77 6.29
CA ALA A 764 13.38 -27.38 5.19
C ALA A 764 12.61 -26.49 4.20
N VAL A 765 13.27 -25.50 3.62
CA VAL A 765 12.68 -24.58 2.64
C VAL A 765 13.63 -24.41 1.46
N MET A 766 13.10 -24.54 0.24
CA MET A 766 13.80 -24.33 -1.03
C MET A 766 12.97 -23.47 -1.98
N SER A 767 13.60 -22.74 -2.90
CA SER A 767 12.94 -21.83 -3.85
C SER A 767 13.75 -21.72 -5.14
N ASP A 768 13.19 -21.18 -6.22
CA ASP A 768 13.98 -20.67 -7.36
C ASP A 768 14.98 -21.70 -7.95
N ALA A 769 14.47 -22.86 -8.36
CA ALA A 769 15.21 -23.84 -9.15
C ALA A 769 15.07 -23.62 -10.66
N GLN A 770 13.92 -23.09 -11.10
CA GLN A 770 13.55 -22.72 -12.47
C GLN A 770 14.05 -23.69 -13.56
N PHE A 771 13.66 -24.97 -13.49
CA PHE A 771 13.95 -25.94 -14.56
C PHE A 771 12.79 -26.13 -15.55
N VAL A 772 13.12 -26.67 -16.74
CA VAL A 772 12.13 -27.00 -17.79
C VAL A 772 12.10 -28.49 -18.13
N GLY A 773 10.89 -29.04 -18.23
CA GLY A 773 10.54 -30.41 -18.63
C GLY A 773 11.09 -30.84 -19.98
N ARG A 774 11.30 -29.88 -20.90
CA ARG A 774 11.96 -30.13 -22.20
C ARG A 774 13.47 -30.33 -22.13
N ASN A 775 14.11 -30.09 -20.98
CA ASN A 775 15.55 -30.26 -20.77
C ASN A 775 15.84 -30.94 -19.41
N PRO A 776 15.43 -32.21 -19.23
CA PRO A 776 15.50 -32.92 -17.95
C PRO A 776 16.94 -33.22 -17.49
N ASP A 777 17.91 -33.22 -18.41
CA ASP A 777 19.33 -33.46 -18.14
C ASP A 777 20.12 -32.14 -17.91
N SER A 778 19.43 -31.04 -17.58
CA SER A 778 20.02 -29.73 -17.40
C SER A 778 20.77 -29.56 -16.06
N ALA A 779 21.71 -28.60 -16.02
CA ALA A 779 22.43 -28.23 -14.80
C ALA A 779 21.48 -27.75 -13.67
N LEU A 780 20.35 -27.14 -14.02
CA LEU A 780 19.33 -26.70 -13.06
C LEU A 780 18.62 -27.91 -12.41
N VAL A 781 18.27 -28.94 -13.18
CA VAL A 781 17.74 -30.20 -12.62
C VAL A 781 18.79 -30.91 -11.75
N ALA A 782 20.05 -30.93 -12.18
CA ALA A 782 21.13 -31.52 -11.39
C ALA A 782 21.34 -30.79 -10.05
N SER A 783 21.27 -29.46 -10.06
CA SER A 783 21.36 -28.61 -8.85
C SER A 783 20.13 -28.80 -7.94
N ALA A 784 18.92 -28.79 -8.49
CA ALA A 784 17.69 -29.04 -7.74
C ALA A 784 17.69 -30.42 -7.07
N ARG A 785 18.16 -31.47 -7.76
CA ARG A 785 18.33 -32.81 -7.18
C ARG A 785 19.38 -32.82 -6.07
N ARG A 786 20.52 -32.13 -6.22
CA ARG A 786 21.49 -31.99 -5.12
C ARG A 786 20.82 -31.40 -3.88
N THR A 787 20.12 -30.28 -4.02
CA THR A 787 19.39 -29.63 -2.92
C THR A 787 18.39 -30.59 -2.26
N LEU A 788 17.56 -31.29 -3.04
CA LEU A 788 16.61 -32.29 -2.53
C LEU A 788 17.29 -33.46 -1.80
N GLN A 789 18.47 -33.90 -2.27
CA GLN A 789 19.24 -34.98 -1.67
C GLN A 789 19.90 -34.55 -0.35
N GLU A 790 20.38 -33.31 -0.25
CA GLU A 790 20.87 -32.68 0.99
C GLU A 790 19.74 -32.52 2.01
N ILE A 791 18.57 -32.02 1.58
CA ILE A 791 17.35 -31.89 2.39
C ILE A 791 16.92 -33.26 2.96
N ARG A 792 16.84 -34.29 2.11
CA ARG A 792 16.52 -35.67 2.54
C ARG A 792 17.53 -36.19 3.57
N ALA A 793 18.82 -35.88 3.41
CA ALA A 793 19.86 -36.29 4.35
C ALA A 793 19.76 -35.58 5.71
N ALA A 794 19.22 -34.35 5.77
CA ALA A 794 18.99 -33.62 7.02
C ALA A 794 17.75 -34.07 7.82
N GLN A 795 16.85 -34.84 7.17
CA GLN A 795 15.64 -35.44 7.75
C GLN A 795 14.66 -34.44 8.41
N PRO A 796 14.20 -33.38 7.71
CA PRO A 796 13.20 -32.45 8.25
C PRO A 796 11.84 -33.13 8.50
N ASP A 797 11.02 -32.52 9.36
CA ASP A 797 9.62 -32.89 9.59
C ASP A 797 8.72 -32.55 8.38
N LEU A 798 9.10 -31.52 7.62
CA LEU A 798 8.40 -31.00 6.43
C LEU A 798 9.41 -30.31 5.48
N LEU A 799 9.18 -30.43 4.17
CA LEU A 799 9.74 -29.54 3.16
C LEU A 799 8.69 -28.53 2.67
N VAL A 800 9.05 -27.27 2.52
CA VAL A 800 8.27 -26.28 1.74
C VAL A 800 9.06 -25.86 0.51
N ILE A 801 8.46 -26.01 -0.66
CA ILE A 801 8.98 -25.50 -1.93
C ILE A 801 8.27 -24.17 -2.18
N ASN A 802 8.96 -23.05 -1.99
CA ASN A 802 8.34 -21.72 -1.88
C ASN A 802 8.30 -20.95 -3.21
N GLY A 803 7.95 -21.64 -4.30
CA GLY A 803 7.83 -21.11 -5.66
C GLY A 803 9.07 -21.28 -6.54
N ASP A 804 8.86 -21.03 -7.84
CA ASP A 804 9.84 -21.03 -8.92
C ASP A 804 10.68 -22.32 -9.00
N LEU A 805 10.04 -23.48 -8.80
CA LEU A 805 10.69 -24.78 -9.02
C LEU A 805 10.77 -25.07 -10.53
N VAL A 806 9.74 -24.67 -11.30
CA VAL A 806 9.73 -24.70 -12.77
C VAL A 806 9.97 -23.30 -13.35
N ASP A 807 10.15 -23.20 -14.67
CA ASP A 807 10.47 -21.93 -15.36
C ASP A 807 9.33 -21.38 -16.25
N GLU A 808 8.49 -22.25 -16.85
CA GLU A 808 7.55 -21.87 -17.92
C GLU A 808 6.11 -22.44 -17.74
N ALA A 809 5.73 -22.82 -16.51
CA ALA A 809 4.38 -23.27 -16.15
C ALA A 809 3.73 -24.35 -17.05
N SER A 810 4.51 -25.09 -17.86
CA SER A 810 3.95 -26.03 -18.82
C SER A 810 3.67 -27.38 -18.16
N ASP A 811 2.67 -28.09 -18.70
CA ASP A 811 2.26 -29.41 -18.21
C ASP A 811 3.44 -30.40 -18.14
N ALA A 812 4.42 -30.27 -19.04
CA ALA A 812 5.63 -31.08 -19.09
C ALA A 812 6.68 -30.68 -18.02
N ASP A 813 6.70 -29.41 -17.60
CA ASP A 813 7.56 -28.95 -16.51
C ASP A 813 7.04 -29.47 -15.17
N PHE A 814 5.72 -29.40 -14.95
CA PHE A 814 5.08 -29.97 -13.77
C PHE A 814 5.15 -31.50 -13.72
N GLU A 815 5.00 -32.20 -14.86
CA GLU A 815 5.32 -33.64 -14.93
C GLU A 815 6.77 -33.95 -14.55
N LEU A 816 7.74 -33.12 -14.96
CA LEU A 816 9.14 -33.31 -14.57
C LEU A 816 9.34 -33.03 -13.08
N ALA A 817 8.79 -31.93 -12.57
CA ALA A 817 8.86 -31.57 -11.16
C ALA A 817 8.29 -32.68 -10.28
N LYS A 818 7.11 -33.19 -10.62
CA LYS A 818 6.50 -34.31 -9.90
C LYS A 818 7.38 -35.57 -9.94
N ARG A 819 7.95 -35.95 -11.09
CA ARG A 819 8.89 -37.08 -11.16
C ARG A 819 10.13 -36.87 -10.28
N ILE A 820 10.71 -35.67 -10.27
CA ILE A 820 11.90 -35.36 -9.44
C ILE A 820 11.54 -35.47 -7.94
N LEU A 821 10.40 -34.91 -7.52
CA LEU A 821 9.96 -34.95 -6.12
C LEU A 821 9.58 -36.36 -5.68
N ASP A 822 8.89 -37.13 -6.53
CA ASP A 822 8.59 -38.53 -6.25
C ASP A 822 9.88 -39.37 -6.15
N GLU A 823 10.82 -39.23 -7.11
CA GLU A 823 12.10 -39.97 -7.11
C GLU A 823 13.03 -39.61 -5.94
N GLU A 824 13.06 -38.34 -5.52
CA GLU A 824 13.97 -37.89 -4.45
C GLU A 824 13.34 -37.88 -3.06
N LEU A 825 12.02 -37.78 -2.89
CA LEU A 825 11.38 -37.62 -1.57
C LEU A 825 10.38 -38.71 -1.17
N GLU A 826 9.80 -39.48 -2.11
CA GLU A 826 8.63 -40.34 -1.83
C GLU A 826 8.86 -41.28 -0.62
N GLY A 827 7.96 -41.19 0.36
CA GLY A 827 8.00 -42.00 1.58
C GLY A 827 9.11 -41.63 2.58
N SER A 828 9.88 -40.55 2.35
CA SER A 828 10.98 -40.12 3.23
C SER A 828 10.77 -38.74 3.87
N VAL A 829 10.26 -37.76 3.12
CA VAL A 829 9.99 -36.39 3.60
C VAL A 829 8.64 -35.92 3.02
N PRO A 830 7.66 -35.48 3.83
CA PRO A 830 6.45 -34.86 3.31
C PRO A 830 6.76 -33.44 2.82
N PHE A 831 6.06 -32.97 1.79
CA PHE A 831 6.28 -31.63 1.25
C PHE A 831 4.97 -30.87 0.99
N ILE A 832 5.08 -29.54 1.02
CA ILE A 832 4.11 -28.60 0.43
C ILE A 832 4.85 -27.82 -0.67
N TYR A 833 4.13 -27.43 -1.71
CA TYR A 833 4.63 -26.61 -2.81
C TYR A 833 3.70 -25.39 -2.91
N VAL A 834 4.30 -24.21 -2.87
CA VAL A 834 3.64 -22.90 -3.02
C VAL A 834 4.00 -22.38 -4.41
N PRO A 835 3.08 -21.79 -5.19
CA PRO A 835 3.42 -21.25 -6.49
C PRO A 835 4.11 -19.87 -6.40
N GLY A 836 5.20 -19.74 -7.15
CA GLY A 836 5.82 -18.49 -7.57
C GLY A 836 5.33 -18.07 -8.95
N ASN A 837 5.94 -17.04 -9.52
CA ASN A 837 5.49 -16.50 -10.81
C ASN A 837 5.84 -17.43 -11.99
N HIS A 838 6.91 -18.22 -11.91
CA HIS A 838 7.24 -19.18 -12.97
C HIS A 838 6.30 -20.40 -13.00
N GLU A 839 5.47 -20.60 -11.98
CA GLU A 839 4.35 -21.55 -12.00
C GLU A 839 3.11 -21.04 -12.79
N LEU A 840 3.10 -19.79 -13.28
CA LEU A 840 2.10 -19.28 -14.24
C LEU A 840 2.67 -18.60 -15.50
N MET A 841 3.98 -18.70 -15.77
CA MET A 841 4.67 -18.08 -16.92
C MET A 841 4.19 -18.61 -18.30
N GLY A 842 3.06 -18.07 -18.77
CA GLY A 842 2.43 -18.43 -20.05
C GLY A 842 1.23 -19.37 -19.94
N ALA A 843 0.74 -19.66 -18.72
CA ALA A 843 -0.40 -20.53 -18.46
C ALA A 843 -1.30 -19.97 -17.34
N GLY A 844 -2.45 -20.61 -17.11
CA GLY A 844 -3.23 -20.41 -15.88
C GLY A 844 -2.70 -21.30 -14.75
N ILE A 845 -2.99 -20.94 -13.50
CA ILE A 845 -2.63 -21.73 -12.31
C ILE A 845 -3.25 -23.13 -12.33
N ASP A 846 -4.30 -23.36 -13.13
CA ASP A 846 -4.90 -24.65 -13.50
C ASP A 846 -3.85 -25.77 -13.73
N ASN A 847 -2.71 -25.44 -14.35
CA ASN A 847 -1.64 -26.40 -14.60
C ASN A 847 -0.92 -26.84 -13.32
N PHE A 848 -0.65 -25.91 -12.40
CA PHE A 848 -0.11 -26.20 -11.08
C PHE A 848 -1.12 -27.02 -10.26
N GLU A 849 -2.37 -26.55 -10.18
CA GLU A 849 -3.44 -27.16 -9.39
C GLU A 849 -3.70 -28.62 -9.80
N LYS A 850 -3.68 -28.89 -11.10
CA LYS A 850 -3.83 -30.23 -11.68
C LYS A 850 -2.82 -31.26 -11.14
N HIS A 851 -1.59 -30.84 -10.80
CA HIS A 851 -0.51 -31.73 -10.36
C HIS A 851 -0.27 -31.70 -8.85
N PHE A 852 -0.54 -30.57 -8.18
CA PHE A 852 -0.16 -30.35 -6.78
C PHE A 852 -1.31 -29.99 -5.82
N GLY A 853 -2.49 -29.60 -6.33
CA GLY A 853 -3.65 -29.22 -5.53
C GLY A 853 -3.82 -27.71 -5.36
N ASP A 854 -4.68 -27.29 -4.42
CA ASP A 854 -5.02 -25.89 -4.15
C ASP A 854 -3.75 -25.05 -3.88
N SER A 855 -3.66 -23.85 -4.47
CA SER A 855 -2.48 -22.97 -4.33
C SER A 855 -2.36 -22.34 -2.94
N ARG A 856 -3.46 -22.32 -2.19
CA ARG A 856 -3.51 -21.96 -0.76
C ARG A 856 -3.73 -23.21 0.10
N THR A 857 -2.97 -23.35 1.18
CA THR A 857 -3.09 -24.50 2.08
C THR A 857 -2.90 -24.10 3.53
N ALA A 858 -3.48 -24.89 4.45
CA ALA A 858 -3.20 -24.79 5.86
C ALA A 858 -2.97 -26.20 6.45
N THR A 859 -1.98 -26.33 7.33
CA THR A 859 -1.70 -27.56 8.06
C THR A 859 -1.06 -27.25 9.42
N THR A 860 -0.90 -28.25 10.28
CA THR A 860 -0.24 -28.07 11.59
C THR A 860 0.88 -29.10 11.75
N VAL A 861 2.08 -28.61 12.04
CA VAL A 861 3.26 -29.42 12.36
C VAL A 861 3.63 -29.15 13.81
N ASN A 862 3.57 -30.18 14.67
CA ASN A 862 4.04 -30.15 16.06
C ASN A 862 3.55 -28.97 16.94
N GLY A 863 2.35 -28.41 16.65
CA GLY A 863 1.79 -27.25 17.38
C GLY A 863 2.10 -25.89 16.76
N THR A 864 2.67 -25.85 15.56
CA THR A 864 2.80 -24.65 14.72
C THR A 864 1.87 -24.77 13.51
N ARG A 865 1.06 -23.74 13.27
CA ARG A 865 0.20 -23.64 12.07
C ARG A 865 1.07 -23.18 10.90
N ILE A 866 1.00 -23.90 9.79
CA ILE A 866 1.65 -23.56 8.54
C ILE A 866 0.56 -23.10 7.57
N ILE A 867 0.69 -21.89 7.03
CA ILE A 867 -0.24 -21.29 6.06
C ILE A 867 0.55 -21.02 4.78
N THR A 868 -0.01 -21.37 3.61
CA THR A 868 0.56 -20.99 2.31
C THR A 868 -0.42 -20.13 1.53
N LEU A 869 0.07 -19.05 0.93
CA LEU A 869 -0.69 -18.16 0.06
C LEU A 869 -0.06 -18.10 -1.33
N ASP A 870 -0.91 -18.07 -2.35
CA ASP A 870 -0.55 -17.85 -3.73
C ASP A 870 -0.18 -16.38 -3.96
N SER A 871 1.07 -16.12 -4.32
CA SER A 871 1.54 -14.80 -4.74
C SER A 871 2.12 -14.82 -6.16
N SER A 872 1.82 -15.86 -6.94
CA SER A 872 2.36 -16.08 -8.29
C SER A 872 2.14 -14.92 -9.26
N THR A 873 1.12 -14.09 -9.00
CA THR A 873 0.79 -12.89 -9.78
C THR A 873 1.48 -11.60 -9.29
N GLY A 874 2.47 -11.71 -8.40
CA GLY A 874 3.16 -10.58 -7.74
C GLY A 874 2.32 -9.88 -6.67
N ASN A 875 1.13 -10.41 -6.36
CA ASN A 875 0.11 -9.89 -5.46
C ASN A 875 -0.73 -11.08 -4.94
N LEU A 876 -1.45 -10.92 -3.83
CA LEU A 876 -2.34 -11.94 -3.26
C LEU A 876 -3.79 -11.86 -3.76
N HIS A 877 -4.24 -10.66 -4.12
CA HIS A 877 -5.64 -10.40 -4.51
C HIS A 877 -6.10 -10.77 -5.95
N PRO A 878 -5.27 -11.14 -6.95
CA PRO A 878 -5.80 -11.33 -8.32
C PRO A 878 -6.82 -12.46 -8.48
N GLY A 879 -6.90 -13.42 -7.56
CA GLY A 879 -7.98 -14.40 -7.47
C GLY A 879 -9.32 -13.82 -6.97
N GLY A 880 -9.30 -12.74 -6.18
CA GLY A 880 -10.44 -12.19 -5.46
C GLY A 880 -10.07 -11.83 -4.03
N ILE A 881 -11.05 -11.83 -3.11
CA ILE A 881 -10.81 -11.64 -1.67
C ILE A 881 -10.63 -12.94 -0.90
N ASP A 882 -11.00 -14.08 -1.51
CA ASP A 882 -11.05 -15.42 -0.90
C ASP A 882 -9.77 -15.81 -0.14
N GLN A 883 -8.61 -15.35 -0.64
CA GLN A 883 -7.31 -15.64 -0.04
C GLN A 883 -7.03 -14.79 1.21
N LEU A 884 -7.50 -13.55 1.25
CA LEU A 884 -7.40 -12.69 2.44
C LEU A 884 -8.39 -13.16 3.51
N ALA A 885 -9.62 -13.54 3.11
CA ALA A 885 -10.61 -14.14 4.00
C ALA A 885 -10.12 -15.48 4.59
N PHE A 886 -9.46 -16.32 3.77
CA PHE A 886 -8.81 -17.55 4.23
C PHE A 886 -7.68 -17.26 5.25
N LEU A 887 -6.88 -16.21 5.03
CA LEU A 887 -5.87 -15.78 6.00
C LEU A 887 -6.49 -15.30 7.32
N GLU A 888 -7.55 -14.47 7.26
CA GLU A 888 -8.30 -14.03 8.45
C GLU A 888 -8.87 -15.24 9.24
N GLU A 889 -9.49 -16.21 8.56
CA GLU A 889 -10.05 -17.41 9.20
C GLU A 889 -8.97 -18.30 9.84
N GLU A 890 -7.88 -18.56 9.12
CA GLU A 890 -6.78 -19.41 9.61
C GLU A 890 -6.00 -18.78 10.76
N LEU A 891 -5.77 -17.47 10.75
CA LEU A 891 -5.18 -16.75 11.87
C LEU A 891 -6.12 -16.70 13.07
N ALA A 892 -7.43 -16.45 12.88
CA ALA A 892 -8.40 -16.48 13.97
C ALA A 892 -8.51 -17.89 14.60
N ALA A 893 -8.47 -18.94 13.79
CA ALA A 893 -8.47 -20.33 14.25
C ALA A 893 -7.17 -20.69 14.99
N ALA A 894 -6.00 -20.27 14.47
CA ALA A 894 -4.71 -20.44 15.13
C ALA A 894 -4.63 -19.67 16.47
N GLN A 895 -5.25 -18.49 16.54
CA GLN A 895 -5.32 -17.69 17.76
C GLN A 895 -6.21 -18.35 18.82
N ALA A 896 -7.36 -18.91 18.42
CA ALA A 896 -8.33 -19.53 19.32
C ALA A 896 -7.95 -20.95 19.82
N ASP A 897 -7.04 -21.66 19.17
CA ASP A 897 -6.63 -23.02 19.55
C ASP A 897 -5.40 -23.03 20.47
N ASP A 898 -5.57 -23.41 21.74
CA ASP A 898 -4.50 -23.55 22.74
C ASP A 898 -3.40 -24.57 22.32
N ALA A 899 -3.69 -25.49 21.39
CA ALA A 899 -2.70 -26.42 20.85
C ALA A 899 -1.81 -25.80 19.76
N ILE A 900 -2.17 -24.62 19.24
CA ILE A 900 -1.35 -23.84 18.32
C ILE A 900 -0.60 -22.76 19.11
N THR A 901 0.72 -22.82 19.03
CA THR A 901 1.64 -21.91 19.73
C THR A 901 2.17 -20.79 18.84
N GLY A 902 2.02 -20.90 17.52
CA GLY A 902 2.46 -19.87 16.58
C GLY A 902 2.17 -20.25 15.11
N VAL A 903 2.42 -19.31 14.21
CA VAL A 903 2.12 -19.40 12.77
C VAL A 903 3.37 -19.16 11.92
N VAL A 904 3.62 -19.99 10.91
CA VAL A 904 4.59 -19.68 9.84
C VAL A 904 3.84 -19.58 8.52
N LEU A 905 3.93 -18.40 7.90
CA LEU A 905 3.26 -18.09 6.63
C LEU A 905 4.27 -18.10 5.49
N PHE A 906 3.92 -18.81 4.42
CA PHE A 906 4.71 -18.92 3.20
C PHE A 906 3.98 -18.31 2.00
N ASN A 907 4.65 -17.43 1.27
CA ASN A 907 4.30 -17.07 -0.10
C ASN A 907 5.56 -16.63 -0.85
N HIS A 908 5.64 -16.85 -2.16
CA HIS A 908 6.85 -16.61 -2.95
C HIS A 908 7.38 -15.16 -2.89
N HIS A 909 6.55 -14.13 -3.13
CA HIS A 909 7.01 -12.73 -3.14
C HIS A 909 7.08 -12.13 -1.72
N PRO A 910 8.22 -11.56 -1.26
CA PRO A 910 8.29 -10.86 0.02
C PRO A 910 7.41 -9.61 0.06
N ILE A 911 7.05 -9.19 1.29
CA ILE A 911 6.43 -7.88 1.54
C ILE A 911 7.41 -6.76 1.19
N ASP A 912 8.69 -6.92 1.49
CA ASP A 912 9.75 -5.95 1.18
C ASP A 912 10.97 -6.66 0.57
N ASP A 913 11.37 -6.23 -0.62
CA ASP A 913 12.62 -6.62 -1.26
C ASP A 913 13.75 -5.80 -0.60
N PRO A 914 14.82 -6.40 -0.05
CA PRO A 914 15.89 -5.67 0.64
C PRO A 914 16.79 -4.87 -0.32
N THR A 915 16.82 -5.21 -1.62
CA THR A 915 17.68 -4.52 -2.60
C THR A 915 17.28 -3.06 -2.80
N PRO A 916 18.16 -2.19 -3.35
CA PRO A 916 17.78 -0.84 -3.75
C PRO A 916 16.70 -0.76 -4.83
N GLN A 917 16.49 -1.83 -5.61
CA GLN A 917 15.63 -1.85 -6.79
C GLN A 917 14.15 -2.01 -6.45
N LYS A 918 13.81 -2.69 -5.34
CA LYS A 918 12.42 -2.99 -4.93
C LYS A 918 11.61 -3.68 -6.04
N ALA A 919 12.27 -4.52 -6.82
CA ALA A 919 11.73 -5.17 -8.01
C ALA A 919 11.08 -6.53 -7.71
N SER A 920 11.48 -7.17 -6.62
CA SER A 920 11.14 -8.55 -6.27
C SER A 920 10.25 -8.64 -5.02
N GLN A 921 9.22 -7.80 -4.93
CA GLN A 921 8.31 -7.71 -3.78
C GLN A 921 6.84 -7.63 -4.22
N LEU A 922 5.90 -7.79 -3.28
CA LEU A 922 4.48 -7.55 -3.51
C LEU A 922 4.25 -6.16 -4.12
N GLY A 923 3.66 -6.14 -5.32
CA GLY A 923 3.50 -4.93 -6.13
C GLY A 923 2.49 -3.95 -5.55
N ASP A 924 1.40 -4.47 -5.00
CA ASP A 924 0.41 -3.71 -4.24
C ASP A 924 0.97 -3.36 -2.84
N ARG A 925 1.26 -2.07 -2.64
CA ARG A 925 1.86 -1.56 -1.40
C ARG A 925 0.83 -1.37 -0.27
N THR A 926 -0.46 -1.32 -0.59
CA THR A 926 -1.53 -1.33 0.41
C THR A 926 -1.74 -2.75 0.92
N GLU A 927 -1.69 -3.76 0.03
CA GLU A 927 -1.69 -5.19 0.39
C GLU A 927 -0.49 -5.56 1.28
N ALA A 928 0.71 -5.07 0.92
CA ALA A 928 1.92 -5.22 1.72
C ALA A 928 1.77 -4.64 3.15
N ALA A 929 1.22 -3.43 3.28
CA ALA A 929 0.97 -2.80 4.57
C ALA A 929 -0.15 -3.49 5.38
N ALA A 930 -1.15 -4.06 4.71
CA ALA A 930 -2.21 -4.84 5.34
C ALA A 930 -1.68 -6.10 6.02
N LEU A 931 -0.80 -6.85 5.35
CA LEU A 931 -0.16 -8.03 5.92
C LEU A 931 0.66 -7.69 7.17
N ASP A 932 1.39 -6.57 7.15
CA ASP A 932 2.16 -6.09 8.29
C ASP A 932 1.28 -5.82 9.51
N ARG A 933 0.14 -5.13 9.33
CA ARG A 933 -0.86 -4.93 10.39
C ARG A 933 -1.40 -6.27 10.92
N VAL A 934 -1.80 -7.18 10.03
CA VAL A 934 -2.36 -8.49 10.38
C VAL A 934 -1.37 -9.36 11.17
N PHE A 935 -0.08 -9.34 10.82
CA PHE A 935 0.93 -10.09 11.56
C PHE A 935 1.22 -9.48 12.93
N ALA A 936 1.27 -8.14 13.03
CA ALA A 936 1.43 -7.44 14.30
C ALA A 936 0.23 -7.66 15.24
N GLU A 937 -1.00 -7.66 14.70
CA GLU A 937 -2.24 -7.93 15.46
C GLU A 937 -2.32 -9.38 15.96
N PHE A 938 -1.96 -10.36 15.11
CA PHE A 938 -1.84 -11.75 15.56
C PHE A 938 -0.80 -11.89 16.69
N ARG A 939 0.38 -11.24 16.55
CA ARG A 939 1.42 -11.27 17.59
C ARG A 939 1.00 -10.59 18.88
N ALA A 940 0.26 -9.49 18.80
CA ALA A 940 -0.37 -8.84 19.97
C ALA A 940 -1.41 -9.72 20.67
N GLY A 941 -1.94 -10.75 19.98
CA GLY A 941 -2.73 -11.83 20.58
C GLY A 941 -1.92 -12.78 21.49
N GLY A 942 -0.59 -12.64 21.60
CA GLY A 942 0.25 -13.44 22.47
C GLY A 942 0.78 -14.74 21.85
N LYS A 943 0.87 -14.82 20.51
CA LYS A 943 1.44 -15.96 19.78
C LYS A 943 2.42 -15.49 18.70
N GLN A 944 3.57 -16.15 18.57
CA GLN A 944 4.59 -15.77 17.58
C GLN A 944 4.12 -16.07 16.14
N ILE A 945 4.56 -15.22 15.21
CA ILE A 945 4.36 -15.40 13.77
C ILE A 945 5.64 -15.07 13.00
N ALA A 946 5.85 -15.75 11.87
CA ALA A 946 6.93 -15.47 10.93
C ALA A 946 6.46 -15.55 9.47
N HIS A 947 7.12 -14.78 8.61
CA HIS A 947 6.87 -14.71 7.17
C HIS A 947 8.08 -15.21 6.38
N ILE A 948 7.86 -16.16 5.47
CA ILE A 948 8.91 -16.88 4.75
C ILE A 948 8.65 -16.82 3.25
N ASN A 949 9.61 -16.31 2.48
CA ASN A 949 9.43 -15.92 1.07
C ASN A 949 10.72 -16.15 0.25
N GLY A 950 10.64 -16.12 -1.07
CA GLY A 950 11.73 -16.40 -2.02
C GLY A 950 11.95 -15.25 -3.00
N HIS A 951 12.04 -15.54 -4.29
CA HIS A 951 11.92 -14.60 -5.43
C HIS A 951 13.06 -13.57 -5.62
N VAL A 952 13.62 -12.99 -4.56
CA VAL A 952 14.68 -11.96 -4.63
C VAL A 952 16.01 -12.53 -5.13
N GLY A 953 16.23 -13.84 -4.96
CA GLY A 953 17.46 -14.51 -5.41
C GLY A 953 18.69 -14.28 -4.54
N LEU A 954 18.49 -14.02 -3.25
CA LEU A 954 19.50 -13.89 -2.21
C LEU A 954 18.95 -14.39 -0.88
N PHE A 955 19.81 -14.87 0.03
CA PHE A 955 19.43 -15.17 1.41
C PHE A 955 19.47 -13.89 2.25
N HIS A 956 18.42 -13.60 3.03
CA HIS A 956 18.39 -12.44 3.93
C HIS A 956 17.30 -12.62 5.00
N ALA A 957 17.39 -11.88 6.10
CA ALA A 957 16.31 -11.79 7.08
C ALA A 957 16.26 -10.42 7.75
N THR A 958 15.05 -10.04 8.17
CA THR A 958 14.75 -8.84 8.95
C THR A 958 13.67 -9.15 9.99
N ALA A 959 13.39 -8.20 10.86
CA ALA A 959 12.20 -8.18 11.68
C ALA A 959 11.41 -6.88 11.49
N ARG A 960 10.12 -6.95 11.77
CA ARG A 960 9.23 -5.79 11.91
C ARG A 960 8.16 -6.14 12.94
N ASP A 961 7.92 -5.27 13.92
CA ASP A 961 6.93 -5.47 14.99
C ASP A 961 7.11 -6.82 15.74
N GLY A 962 8.34 -7.33 15.76
CA GLY A 962 8.80 -8.63 16.27
C GLY A 962 8.33 -9.86 15.47
N VAL A 963 7.92 -9.67 14.22
CA VAL A 963 7.65 -10.72 13.23
C VAL A 963 8.94 -10.96 12.42
N SER A 964 9.49 -12.18 12.50
CA SER A 964 10.64 -12.56 11.67
C SER A 964 10.25 -12.69 10.21
N ARG A 965 11.00 -12.04 9.32
CA ARG A 965 10.88 -12.13 7.85
C ARG A 965 12.13 -12.81 7.31
N VAL A 966 12.00 -13.93 6.61
CA VAL A 966 13.15 -14.66 6.03
C VAL A 966 12.95 -14.86 4.53
N ILE A 967 13.90 -14.34 3.76
CA ILE A 967 14.04 -14.55 2.32
C ILE A 967 15.02 -15.71 2.10
N ILE A 968 14.55 -16.78 1.46
CA ILE A 968 15.42 -17.86 0.95
C ILE A 968 15.97 -17.47 -0.42
N GLY A 969 17.28 -17.67 -0.61
CA GLY A 969 17.91 -17.58 -1.92
C GLY A 969 17.70 -18.85 -2.75
N ASN A 970 18.31 -18.85 -3.94
CA ASN A 970 18.01 -19.82 -4.99
C ASN A 970 18.49 -21.24 -4.66
N SER A 971 17.69 -22.24 -5.01
CA SER A 971 17.99 -23.67 -4.77
C SER A 971 18.37 -24.46 -6.01
N GLY A 972 18.42 -23.81 -7.18
CA GLY A 972 18.95 -24.38 -8.41
C GLY A 972 19.51 -23.35 -9.41
N LYS A 973 18.83 -22.20 -9.55
CA LYS A 973 19.22 -21.05 -10.39
C LYS A 973 20.39 -20.28 -9.78
N ALA A 974 21.18 -19.60 -10.62
CA ALA A 974 22.23 -18.68 -10.13
C ALA A 974 21.63 -17.52 -9.32
N PRO A 975 22.29 -17.01 -8.26
CA PRO A 975 21.79 -15.92 -7.43
C PRO A 975 21.68 -14.58 -8.19
N ALA A 976 20.87 -13.66 -7.66
CA ALA A 976 20.64 -12.33 -8.23
C ALA A 976 21.50 -11.21 -7.61
N ALA A 977 22.11 -11.46 -6.44
CA ALA A 977 22.96 -10.52 -5.71
C ALA A 977 24.42 -10.97 -5.60
N GLY A 978 25.28 -10.13 -5.03
CA GLY A 978 26.66 -10.48 -4.68
C GLY A 978 26.72 -11.54 -3.56
N ALA A 979 27.77 -12.37 -3.55
CA ALA A 979 27.95 -13.42 -2.56
C ALA A 979 28.10 -12.88 -1.12
N ASP A 980 28.67 -11.68 -1.00
CA ASP A 980 28.76 -10.86 0.21
C ASP A 980 27.40 -10.33 0.71
N GLN A 981 26.38 -10.34 -0.15
CA GLN A 981 25.01 -9.87 0.11
C GLN A 981 23.99 -11.02 0.19
N GLY A 982 24.46 -12.25 0.46
CA GLY A 982 23.63 -13.46 0.50
C GLY A 982 23.36 -14.11 -0.87
N GLY A 983 24.03 -13.67 -1.93
CA GLY A 983 23.92 -14.23 -3.28
C GLY A 983 24.68 -15.55 -3.46
N PHE A 984 24.09 -16.66 -3.04
CA PHE A 984 24.60 -18.02 -3.29
C PHE A 984 23.46 -19.02 -3.59
N VAL A 985 23.78 -20.22 -4.08
CA VAL A 985 22.80 -21.31 -4.25
C VAL A 985 22.76 -22.17 -2.99
N GLY A 986 21.56 -22.54 -2.52
CA GLY A 986 21.38 -23.33 -1.30
C GLY A 986 19.92 -23.55 -0.92
N TRP A 987 19.69 -23.85 0.35
CA TRP A 987 18.37 -23.97 0.96
C TRP A 987 18.43 -23.48 2.42
N THR A 988 17.32 -23.51 3.17
CA THR A 988 17.31 -23.14 4.60
C THR A 988 16.58 -24.20 5.43
N MET A 989 17.10 -24.49 6.62
CA MET A 989 16.38 -25.22 7.67
C MET A 989 15.81 -24.23 8.69
N LEU A 990 14.49 -24.13 8.79
CA LEU A 990 13.82 -23.43 9.89
C LEU A 990 13.73 -24.36 11.09
N GLY A 991 14.22 -23.91 12.23
CA GLY A 991 14.15 -24.62 13.52
C GLY A 991 13.23 -23.91 14.49
N ILE A 992 12.15 -24.59 14.86
CA ILE A 992 11.07 -24.05 15.69
C ILE A 992 11.02 -24.79 17.03
N ASP A 993 10.93 -24.04 18.13
CA ASP A 993 10.56 -24.56 19.45
C ASP A 993 9.14 -24.10 19.82
N PRO A 994 8.10 -24.94 19.62
CA PRO A 994 6.72 -24.62 20.00
C PRO A 994 6.56 -24.22 21.48
N ALA A 995 7.42 -24.68 22.39
CA ALA A 995 7.36 -24.29 23.80
C ALA A 995 7.71 -22.81 24.06
N ARG A 996 8.16 -22.08 23.03
CA ARG A 996 8.47 -20.65 23.04
C ARG A 996 7.55 -19.80 22.17
N GLY A 997 6.50 -20.39 21.59
CA GLY A 997 5.58 -19.68 20.70
C GLY A 997 4.62 -18.71 21.40
N VAL A 998 4.34 -18.89 22.70
CA VAL A 998 3.49 -17.96 23.45
C VAL A 998 4.30 -16.74 23.90
N VAL A 999 3.76 -15.54 23.67
CA VAL A 999 4.39 -14.24 23.91
C VAL A 999 3.67 -13.53 25.05
N ASP A 1000 4.41 -12.94 25.99
CA ASP A 1000 3.85 -12.11 27.07
C ASP A 1000 3.56 -10.67 26.57
N THR A 1001 2.91 -9.82 27.38
CA THR A 1001 2.56 -8.44 26.98
C THR A 1001 3.79 -7.57 26.73
N ASP A 1002 4.89 -7.86 27.42
CA ASP A 1002 6.15 -7.12 27.36
C ASP A 1002 7.31 -8.12 27.16
N PRO A 1003 7.49 -8.65 25.92
CA PRO A 1003 8.44 -9.71 25.63
C PRO A 1003 9.90 -9.26 25.70
N GLU A 1004 10.81 -10.21 25.90
CA GLU A 1004 12.25 -9.94 25.78
C GLU A 1004 12.60 -9.74 24.30
N ILE A 1005 12.75 -8.46 23.91
CA ILE A 1005 13.05 -7.99 22.55
C ILE A 1005 14.19 -8.79 21.92
N VAL A 1006 13.99 -9.25 20.69
CA VAL A 1006 14.80 -10.27 19.98
C VAL A 1006 14.74 -11.65 20.64
N ALA A 1007 15.04 -11.76 21.94
CA ALA A 1007 15.25 -13.03 22.63
C ALA A 1007 14.08 -14.01 22.52
N ASP A 1008 12.83 -13.58 22.75
CA ASP A 1008 11.66 -14.47 22.63
C ASP A 1008 11.40 -14.89 21.18
N ARG A 1009 11.66 -13.99 20.22
CA ARG A 1009 11.50 -14.24 18.78
C ARG A 1009 12.49 -15.30 18.28
N ILE A 1010 13.76 -15.18 18.67
CA ILE A 1010 14.81 -16.16 18.31
C ILE A 1010 14.78 -17.43 19.17
N ALA A 1011 14.21 -17.38 20.37
CA ALA A 1011 13.92 -18.56 21.17
C ALA A 1011 12.89 -19.45 20.46
N TRP A 1012 11.84 -18.86 19.88
CA TRP A 1012 10.86 -19.61 19.07
C TRP A 1012 11.42 -20.07 17.72
N LEU A 1013 11.91 -19.17 16.87
CA LEU A 1013 12.35 -19.48 15.51
C LEU A 1013 13.83 -19.12 15.28
N ARG A 1014 14.59 -20.06 14.70
CA ARG A 1014 15.88 -19.79 14.04
C ARG A 1014 15.86 -20.36 12.61
N ALA A 1015 16.72 -19.85 11.76
CA ALA A 1015 16.95 -20.28 10.39
C ALA A 1015 18.45 -20.60 10.21
N GLU A 1016 18.75 -21.78 9.68
CA GLU A 1016 20.11 -22.20 9.31
C GLU A 1016 20.19 -22.30 7.79
N THR A 1017 20.93 -21.40 7.14
CA THR A 1017 21.15 -21.44 5.69
C THR A 1017 22.13 -22.55 5.33
N LYS A 1018 21.91 -23.17 4.18
CA LYS A 1018 22.61 -24.37 3.70
C LYS A 1018 23.09 -24.12 2.27
N PRO A 1019 24.19 -23.37 2.07
CA PRO A 1019 24.80 -23.20 0.76
C PRO A 1019 25.21 -24.57 0.20
N GLN A 1020 25.02 -24.79 -1.10
CA GLN A 1020 25.63 -25.94 -1.78
C GLN A 1020 27.16 -25.77 -1.73
N THR A 1021 27.85 -26.55 -0.91
CA THR A 1021 29.29 -26.38 -0.63
C THR A 1021 30.12 -27.50 -1.25
N ASP A 1022 31.13 -27.14 -2.05
CA ASP A 1022 32.02 -28.09 -2.73
C ASP A 1022 33.36 -28.24 -1.99
N GLU A 1023 33.89 -27.13 -1.46
CA GLU A 1023 35.09 -27.05 -0.62
C GLU A 1023 34.91 -25.86 0.34
N VAL A 1024 35.46 -25.95 1.56
CA VAL A 1024 35.65 -24.80 2.46
C VAL A 1024 37.14 -24.59 2.66
N ARG A 1025 37.59 -23.33 2.73
CA ARG A 1025 38.97 -22.95 3.07
C ARG A 1025 38.95 -21.96 4.23
N LEU A 1026 39.94 -22.10 5.11
CA LEU A 1026 40.18 -21.22 6.25
C LEU A 1026 41.62 -20.69 6.17
N THR A 1027 41.76 -19.37 6.05
CA THR A 1027 43.02 -18.65 5.81
C THR A 1027 43.27 -17.60 6.87
N ALA A 1028 44.54 -17.23 7.07
CA ALA A 1028 44.96 -16.19 8.01
C ALA A 1028 45.62 -15.03 7.25
N GLU A 1029 45.28 -13.79 7.63
CA GLU A 1029 45.75 -12.60 6.93
C GLU A 1029 47.06 -12.09 7.54
N LEU A 1030 48.16 -12.41 6.84
CA LEU A 1030 49.53 -12.19 7.31
C LEU A 1030 50.26 -11.03 6.61
N ASP A 1031 49.71 -10.48 5.53
CA ASP A 1031 50.35 -9.41 4.76
C ASP A 1031 50.36 -8.08 5.54
N GLY A 1032 51.48 -7.82 6.22
CA GLY A 1032 51.69 -6.65 7.07
C GLY A 1032 51.47 -6.90 8.56
N ASN A 1033 50.93 -8.05 8.94
CA ASN A 1033 50.84 -8.48 10.33
C ASN A 1033 52.26 -8.81 10.86
N GLN A 1034 52.57 -8.38 12.09
CA GLN A 1034 53.85 -8.65 12.77
C GLN A 1034 53.70 -9.61 13.96
N ASP A 1035 52.47 -9.92 14.33
CA ASP A 1035 52.11 -10.73 15.49
C ASP A 1035 51.85 -12.20 15.12
N ALA A 1036 51.81 -12.56 13.83
CA ALA A 1036 51.56 -13.93 13.37
C ALA A 1036 52.39 -14.34 12.14
N GLU A 1037 52.69 -15.63 12.03
CA GLU A 1037 53.36 -16.25 10.87
C GLU A 1037 52.92 -17.72 10.66
N MET A 1038 53.07 -18.25 9.43
CA MET A 1038 52.93 -19.70 9.17
C MET A 1038 54.27 -20.42 9.34
N VAL A 1039 54.34 -21.36 10.29
CA VAL A 1039 55.52 -22.20 10.54
C VAL A 1039 55.15 -23.68 10.38
N ASP A 1040 55.82 -24.38 9.48
CA ASP A 1040 55.58 -25.81 9.17
C ASP A 1040 54.09 -26.18 8.94
N GLY A 1041 53.32 -25.26 8.35
CA GLY A 1041 51.89 -25.43 8.07
C GLY A 1041 50.96 -25.17 9.27
N ARG A 1042 51.48 -24.62 10.38
CA ARG A 1042 50.69 -24.15 11.53
C ARG A 1042 50.78 -22.63 11.65
N LEU A 1043 49.67 -22.01 12.05
CA LEU A 1043 49.61 -20.58 12.37
C LEU A 1043 50.21 -20.33 13.77
N VAL A 1044 51.31 -19.61 13.85
CA VAL A 1044 51.95 -19.22 15.12
C VAL A 1044 51.64 -17.75 15.38
N ILE A 1045 51.07 -17.43 16.54
CA ILE A 1045 50.78 -16.07 17.00
C ILE A 1045 51.66 -15.77 18.22
N ALA A 1046 52.22 -14.57 18.26
CA ALA A 1046 53.06 -14.05 19.33
C ALA A 1046 52.30 -13.89 20.67
N GLU A 1047 53.04 -13.78 21.77
CA GLU A 1047 52.50 -13.56 23.11
C GLU A 1047 51.75 -12.21 23.18
N GLY A 1048 50.43 -12.27 23.36
CA GLY A 1048 49.53 -11.11 23.34
C GLY A 1048 49.12 -10.60 21.95
N GLY A 1049 49.51 -11.29 20.87
CA GLY A 1049 49.20 -10.92 19.49
C GLY A 1049 47.83 -11.39 18.99
N GLN A 1050 47.44 -10.92 17.80
CA GLN A 1050 46.22 -11.34 17.11
C GLN A 1050 46.40 -11.42 15.58
N VAL A 1051 45.48 -12.10 14.90
CA VAL A 1051 45.44 -12.22 13.44
C VAL A 1051 44.01 -12.41 12.96
N ASP A 1052 43.69 -11.79 11.84
CA ASP A 1052 42.38 -11.87 11.22
C ASP A 1052 42.32 -13.14 10.35
N LEU A 1053 41.21 -13.88 10.45
CA LEU A 1053 40.97 -15.10 9.69
C LEU A 1053 39.82 -14.90 8.71
N SER A 1054 40.04 -15.28 7.46
CA SER A 1054 39.03 -15.34 6.41
C SER A 1054 38.64 -16.79 6.13
N ALA A 1055 37.33 -17.06 6.06
CA ALA A 1055 36.79 -18.34 5.65
C ALA A 1055 35.95 -18.17 4.38
N VAL A 1056 36.15 -19.05 3.41
CA VAL A 1056 35.54 -18.97 2.08
C VAL A 1056 35.11 -20.37 1.65
N LEU A 1057 33.85 -20.51 1.23
CA LEU A 1057 33.35 -21.73 0.59
C LEU A 1057 33.35 -21.57 -0.93
N SER A 1058 33.47 -22.68 -1.65
CA SER A 1058 33.36 -22.71 -3.11
C SER A 1058 32.10 -23.45 -3.57
N GLN A 1059 31.57 -22.98 -4.69
CA GLN A 1059 30.35 -23.46 -5.32
C GLN A 1059 30.50 -23.36 -6.85
N GLY A 1060 30.98 -24.44 -7.48
CA GLY A 1060 31.32 -24.49 -8.90
C GLY A 1060 32.44 -23.51 -9.29
N SER A 1061 32.08 -22.29 -9.68
CA SER A 1061 33.00 -21.19 -10.02
C SER A 1061 32.77 -19.91 -9.21
N ILE A 1062 31.91 -19.97 -8.18
CA ILE A 1062 31.66 -18.88 -7.24
C ILE A 1062 32.42 -19.19 -5.95
N GLU A 1063 33.07 -18.19 -5.38
CA GLU A 1063 33.60 -18.22 -4.01
C GLU A 1063 32.73 -17.30 -3.14
N VAL A 1064 32.28 -17.80 -2.00
CA VAL A 1064 31.31 -17.15 -1.10
C VAL A 1064 31.95 -17.00 0.28
N PRO A 1065 32.03 -15.78 0.85
CA PRO A 1065 32.54 -15.57 2.20
C PRO A 1065 31.67 -16.30 3.24
N VAL A 1066 32.31 -16.94 4.22
CA VAL A 1066 31.61 -17.61 5.33
C VAL A 1066 31.34 -16.59 6.43
N GLN A 1067 30.38 -15.71 6.15
CA GLN A 1067 29.86 -14.65 7.02
C GLN A 1067 28.32 -14.59 6.90
N TRP A 1068 27.62 -13.90 7.79
CA TRP A 1068 26.16 -13.70 7.68
C TRP A 1068 25.79 -13.20 6.27
N PRO A 1069 24.83 -13.83 5.56
CA PRO A 1069 23.82 -14.78 6.03
C PRO A 1069 24.18 -16.27 5.87
N VAL A 1070 25.44 -16.64 5.62
CA VAL A 1070 25.90 -18.05 5.62
C VAL A 1070 25.94 -18.58 7.06
N SER A 1071 25.23 -19.68 7.33
CA SER A 1071 25.36 -20.43 8.58
C SER A 1071 26.58 -21.35 8.56
N ALA A 1072 27.46 -21.17 9.53
CA ALA A 1072 28.62 -22.02 9.78
C ALA A 1072 28.57 -22.61 11.20
N GLN A 1073 29.43 -23.58 11.47
CA GLN A 1073 29.63 -24.17 12.79
C GLN A 1073 31.11 -24.09 13.13
N TRP A 1074 31.47 -23.20 14.04
CA TRP A 1074 32.86 -22.98 14.46
C TRP A 1074 33.17 -23.74 15.75
N ALA A 1075 34.17 -24.61 15.71
CA ALA A 1075 34.59 -25.46 16.82
C ALA A 1075 36.08 -25.33 17.10
N GLY A 1076 36.46 -25.31 18.39
CA GLY A 1076 37.85 -25.09 18.82
C GLY A 1076 38.34 -26.14 19.82
N ASN A 1077 39.52 -26.70 19.55
CA ASN A 1077 40.30 -27.51 20.49
C ASN A 1077 41.50 -26.66 20.95
N GLY A 1078 41.50 -26.18 22.20
CA GLY A 1078 42.44 -25.14 22.66
C GLY A 1078 42.14 -23.72 22.14
N VAL A 1079 41.04 -23.55 21.38
CA VAL A 1079 40.50 -22.24 20.99
C VAL A 1079 39.12 -22.07 21.62
N LEU A 1080 38.92 -20.96 22.34
CA LEU A 1080 37.60 -20.50 22.75
C LEU A 1080 36.94 -19.76 21.58
N VAL A 1081 36.00 -20.41 20.91
CA VAL A 1081 35.10 -19.74 19.96
C VAL A 1081 34.08 -18.90 20.76
N ALA A 1082 33.85 -17.66 20.36
CA ALA A 1082 32.79 -16.83 20.94
C ALA A 1082 31.40 -17.41 20.61
N ALA A 1083 30.50 -17.40 21.60
CA ALA A 1083 29.10 -17.71 21.37
C ALA A 1083 28.43 -16.60 20.54
N GLU A 1084 27.37 -16.97 19.83
CA GLU A 1084 26.58 -16.04 19.02
C GLU A 1084 25.64 -15.16 19.89
N ASP A 1085 25.21 -14.04 19.32
CA ASP A 1085 24.27 -13.03 19.86
C ASP A 1085 24.73 -12.25 21.11
N VAL A 1086 25.13 -10.99 20.88
CA VAL A 1086 25.37 -9.92 21.86
C VAL A 1086 26.36 -10.29 22.98
N LEU A 1087 27.65 -10.02 22.72
CA LEU A 1087 28.71 -9.92 23.74
C LEU A 1087 28.51 -8.70 24.66
N GLY A 1088 27.48 -8.75 25.52
CA GLY A 1088 27.38 -7.83 26.65
C GLY A 1088 28.62 -7.94 27.54
N GLU A 1089 29.05 -6.84 28.17
CA GLU A 1089 30.33 -6.75 28.90
C GLU A 1089 30.58 -7.92 29.87
N GLN A 1090 29.52 -8.47 30.48
CA GLN A 1090 29.62 -9.60 31.40
C GLN A 1090 30.13 -10.90 30.74
N GLN A 1091 29.78 -11.18 29.48
CA GLN A 1091 30.35 -12.31 28.75
C GLN A 1091 31.81 -12.04 28.36
N LEU A 1092 32.15 -10.80 28.01
CA LEU A 1092 33.52 -10.40 27.72
C LEU A 1092 34.42 -10.54 28.96
N LEU A 1093 33.90 -10.15 30.13
CA LEU A 1093 34.54 -10.30 31.44
C LEU A 1093 34.61 -11.77 31.89
N ALA A 1094 33.61 -12.60 31.56
CA ALA A 1094 33.66 -14.04 31.80
C ALA A 1094 34.71 -14.74 30.91
N ALA A 1095 34.85 -14.32 29.65
CA ALA A 1095 35.88 -14.83 28.75
C ALA A 1095 37.32 -14.52 29.23
N GLN A 1096 37.52 -13.40 29.91
CA GLN A 1096 38.80 -13.05 30.56
C GLN A 1096 39.18 -13.95 31.76
N ALA A 1097 38.29 -14.84 32.21
CA ALA A 1097 38.52 -15.75 33.35
C ALA A 1097 38.81 -17.21 32.94
N LEU A 1098 39.01 -17.48 31.65
CA LEU A 1098 39.17 -18.83 31.09
C LEU A 1098 40.64 -19.27 30.91
N PRO A 1099 40.93 -20.59 30.84
CA PRO A 1099 42.30 -21.13 30.85
C PRO A 1099 43.11 -20.84 29.58
N GLU A 1100 44.41 -21.13 29.67
CA GLU A 1100 45.43 -20.91 28.62
C GLU A 1100 45.06 -21.56 27.28
N GLY A 1101 45.16 -20.79 26.19
CA GLY A 1101 44.82 -21.18 24.83
C GLY A 1101 44.75 -19.99 23.87
N TYR A 1102 43.79 -20.01 22.96
CA TYR A 1102 43.46 -18.91 22.03
C TYR A 1102 41.97 -18.54 22.14
N ARG A 1103 41.58 -17.36 21.63
CA ARG A 1103 40.17 -16.95 21.49
C ARG A 1103 39.89 -16.56 20.04
N PHE A 1104 38.81 -17.08 19.47
CA PHE A 1104 38.31 -16.72 18.14
C PHE A 1104 36.93 -16.06 18.24
N ASP A 1105 36.69 -15.03 17.44
CA ASP A 1105 35.39 -14.38 17.30
C ASP A 1105 34.89 -14.49 15.84
N PRO A 1106 33.88 -15.35 15.57
CA PRO A 1106 33.32 -15.51 14.22
C PRO A 1106 32.69 -14.24 13.64
N ALA A 1107 32.27 -13.28 14.47
CA ALA A 1107 31.61 -12.06 13.99
C ALA A 1107 32.60 -10.99 13.50
N THR A 1108 33.86 -11.07 13.93
CA THR A 1108 34.93 -10.13 13.54
C THR A 1108 36.07 -10.82 12.76
N GLY A 1109 36.11 -12.15 12.73
CA GLY A 1109 37.21 -12.94 12.15
C GLY A 1109 38.48 -12.97 13.00
N VAL A 1110 38.52 -12.31 14.16
CA VAL A 1110 39.77 -12.14 14.93
C VAL A 1110 40.11 -13.39 15.73
N LEU A 1111 41.31 -13.94 15.54
CA LEU A 1111 41.95 -14.94 16.40
C LEU A 1111 43.03 -14.26 17.27
N ALA A 1112 42.81 -14.23 18.58
CA ALA A 1112 43.71 -13.63 19.57
C ALA A 1112 44.39 -14.68 20.48
N TRP A 1113 45.62 -14.37 20.91
CA TRP A 1113 46.38 -15.15 21.88
C TRP A 1113 45.81 -15.01 23.31
N ASN A 1114 45.65 -16.11 24.05
CA ASN A 1114 45.18 -16.12 25.45
C ASN A 1114 45.93 -17.16 26.31
N GLY A 1115 47.26 -17.11 26.35
CA GLY A 1115 48.13 -18.12 26.97
C GLY A 1115 48.84 -19.03 25.97
N GLY A 1116 48.26 -19.22 24.79
CA GLY A 1116 48.83 -20.01 23.70
C GLY A 1116 48.83 -21.52 23.98
N GLY A 1117 49.66 -22.25 23.23
CA GLY A 1117 49.77 -23.71 23.32
C GLY A 1117 49.71 -24.36 21.93
N GLN A 1118 49.22 -25.58 21.85
CA GLN A 1118 48.77 -26.17 20.58
C GLN A 1118 47.25 -26.13 20.54
N ALA A 1119 46.69 -25.65 19.45
CA ALA A 1119 45.26 -25.55 19.24
C ALA A 1119 44.87 -25.87 17.80
N GLU A 1120 43.57 -26.07 17.58
CA GLU A 1120 42.95 -26.41 16.30
C GLU A 1120 41.61 -25.66 16.23
N LEU A 1121 41.36 -24.96 15.12
CA LEU A 1121 40.09 -24.27 14.83
C LEU A 1121 39.48 -24.88 13.58
N THR A 1122 38.24 -25.34 13.68
CA THR A 1122 37.48 -25.92 12.57
C THR A 1122 36.26 -25.06 12.26
N VAL A 1123 36.00 -24.85 10.97
CA VAL A 1123 34.74 -24.30 10.46
C VAL A 1123 34.06 -25.35 9.58
N THR A 1124 32.78 -25.60 9.85
CA THR A 1124 31.95 -26.56 9.12
C THR A 1124 30.76 -25.84 8.51
N VAL A 1125 30.60 -25.93 7.18
CA VAL A 1125 29.51 -25.30 6.42
C VAL A 1125 28.80 -26.36 5.60
N ASN A 1126 27.48 -26.52 5.81
CA ASN A 1126 26.65 -27.57 5.21
C ASN A 1126 27.29 -28.98 5.23
N GLY A 1127 28.03 -29.31 6.30
CA GLY A 1127 28.71 -30.60 6.48
C GLY A 1127 30.09 -30.75 5.81
N VAL A 1128 30.62 -29.69 5.17
CA VAL A 1128 31.99 -29.63 4.64
C VAL A 1128 32.87 -28.85 5.60
N GLU A 1129 34.03 -29.40 5.97
CA GLU A 1129 34.87 -28.89 7.06
C GLU A 1129 36.23 -28.37 6.56
N ALA A 1130 36.72 -27.28 7.18
CA ALA A 1130 38.09 -26.80 7.05
C ALA A 1130 38.71 -26.58 8.44
N THR A 1131 39.94 -27.03 8.65
CA THR A 1131 40.64 -26.95 9.95
C THR A 1131 41.99 -26.25 9.83
N LEU A 1132 42.19 -25.23 10.68
CA LEU A 1132 43.45 -24.52 10.84
C LEU A 1132 44.16 -24.97 12.11
N LEU A 1133 45.44 -25.35 11.96
CA LEU A 1133 46.29 -25.80 13.05
C LEU A 1133 47.08 -24.63 13.63
N ILE A 1134 47.02 -24.41 14.95
CA ILE A 1134 47.51 -23.21 15.62
C ILE A 1134 48.59 -23.57 16.65
N GLY A 1135 49.60 -22.70 16.79
CA GLY A 1135 50.69 -22.83 17.74
C GLY A 1135 51.84 -23.77 17.30
N PRO A 1136 52.99 -23.72 18.00
CA PRO A 1136 54.23 -24.38 17.56
C PRO A 1136 54.13 -25.91 17.53
N ALA A 1137 54.88 -26.54 16.63
CA ALA A 1137 55.03 -27.99 16.57
C ALA A 1137 55.75 -28.55 17.83
N GLN A 1138 55.35 -29.75 18.28
CA GLN A 1138 56.03 -30.45 19.37
C GLN A 1138 57.43 -30.87 18.92
N VAL A 1139 58.47 -30.40 19.62
CA VAL A 1139 59.84 -30.89 19.43
C VAL A 1139 60.01 -32.21 20.18
N ASP A 1140 59.55 -33.30 19.55
CA ASP A 1140 59.62 -34.66 20.08
C ASP A 1140 61.09 -35.02 20.44
N PRO A 1141 61.42 -35.36 21.70
CA PRO A 1141 62.81 -35.44 22.15
C PRO A 1141 63.60 -36.54 21.41
N THR A 1142 64.71 -36.11 20.80
CA THR A 1142 65.46 -36.86 19.79
C THR A 1142 65.76 -38.33 20.17
N PRO A 1143 65.29 -39.32 19.39
CA PRO A 1143 65.59 -40.72 19.65
C PRO A 1143 67.09 -41.01 19.46
N THR A 1144 67.69 -41.69 20.44
CA THR A 1144 69.13 -42.01 20.45
C THR A 1144 69.46 -43.11 19.41
N PRO A 1145 70.50 -42.95 18.56
CA PRO A 1145 70.79 -43.89 17.49
C PRO A 1145 71.20 -45.27 18.03
N THR A 1146 70.56 -46.32 17.52
CA THR A 1146 70.85 -47.74 17.84
C THR A 1146 71.18 -48.52 16.56
N VAL A 1147 72.01 -49.56 16.71
CA VAL A 1147 72.82 -50.16 15.62
C VAL A 1147 72.05 -51.10 14.69
N THR A 1148 72.37 -51.03 13.40
CA THR A 1148 71.82 -51.85 12.30
C THR A 1148 72.08 -53.36 12.42
N PRO A 1149 71.06 -54.22 12.22
CA PRO A 1149 71.21 -55.64 11.88
C PRO A 1149 70.92 -55.94 10.39
N THR A 1150 71.41 -57.09 9.92
CA THR A 1150 71.46 -57.52 8.50
C THR A 1150 70.11 -58.05 7.95
N PRO A 1151 69.74 -57.81 6.66
CA PRO A 1151 68.45 -58.22 6.10
C PRO A 1151 68.38 -59.66 5.55
N SER A 1152 67.22 -60.32 5.70
CA SER A 1152 66.77 -61.50 4.95
C SER A 1152 65.28 -61.81 5.27
N PRO A 1153 64.54 -62.57 4.44
CA PRO A 1153 64.09 -62.20 3.10
C PRO A 1153 62.54 -62.10 2.99
N THR A 1154 62.05 -61.37 1.98
CA THR A 1154 60.62 -61.05 1.82
C THR A 1154 59.79 -62.17 1.15
N PRO A 1155 58.61 -62.54 1.66
CA PRO A 1155 57.61 -63.33 0.95
C PRO A 1155 56.61 -62.47 0.13
N THR A 1156 56.10 -63.04 -0.95
CA THR A 1156 55.26 -62.44 -2.01
C THR A 1156 53.92 -61.84 -1.55
N VAL A 1157 53.46 -60.78 -2.25
CA VAL A 1157 52.04 -60.36 -2.29
C VAL A 1157 51.57 -60.28 -3.76
N THR A 1158 50.31 -60.64 -4.00
CA THR A 1158 49.64 -60.72 -5.33
C THR A 1158 49.16 -59.33 -5.80
N PRO A 1159 49.14 -59.01 -7.13
CA PRO A 1159 49.03 -57.62 -7.60
C PRO A 1159 47.62 -57.02 -7.61
N ALA A 1160 47.59 -55.68 -7.52
CA ALA A 1160 46.45 -54.82 -7.83
C ALA A 1160 46.36 -54.50 -9.35
N PRO A 1161 45.20 -54.06 -9.88
CA PRO A 1161 45.01 -53.84 -11.33
C PRO A 1161 45.75 -52.62 -11.89
N THR A 1162 45.95 -52.63 -13.22
CA THR A 1162 46.69 -51.62 -13.98
C THR A 1162 45.92 -50.31 -14.20
N GLY A 1163 46.61 -49.17 -14.03
CA GLY A 1163 46.10 -47.85 -14.40
C GLY A 1163 46.27 -47.49 -15.89
N THR A 1164 45.47 -46.53 -16.34
CA THR A 1164 45.44 -45.98 -17.71
C THR A 1164 46.61 -44.99 -17.96
N PRO A 1165 47.14 -44.83 -19.19
CA PRO A 1165 48.28 -43.94 -19.45
C PRO A 1165 47.98 -42.44 -19.26
N ALA A 1166 48.99 -41.68 -18.82
CA ALA A 1166 48.93 -40.23 -18.71
C ALA A 1166 49.04 -39.52 -20.09
N PRO A 1167 48.38 -38.37 -20.30
CA PRO A 1167 48.48 -37.59 -21.52
C PRO A 1167 49.83 -36.86 -21.65
N THR A 1168 50.32 -36.71 -22.88
CA THR A 1168 51.56 -35.98 -23.22
C THR A 1168 51.34 -34.46 -23.27
N GLY A 1169 52.31 -33.69 -22.76
CA GLY A 1169 52.19 -32.23 -22.62
C GLY A 1169 52.21 -31.40 -23.91
N THR A 1170 51.65 -30.19 -23.80
CA THR A 1170 51.41 -29.23 -24.89
C THR A 1170 52.67 -28.40 -25.25
N PRO A 1171 52.95 -28.11 -26.53
CA PRO A 1171 54.03 -27.21 -26.94
C PRO A 1171 53.77 -25.72 -26.65
N ALA A 1172 54.83 -24.93 -26.53
CA ALA A 1172 54.77 -23.48 -26.33
C ALA A 1172 54.31 -22.71 -27.60
N PRO A 1173 53.66 -21.54 -27.47
CA PRO A 1173 53.06 -20.81 -28.59
C PRO A 1173 54.08 -20.02 -29.44
N THR A 1174 53.80 -19.93 -30.74
CA THR A 1174 54.50 -19.04 -31.69
C THR A 1174 53.63 -17.84 -32.09
N GLY A 1175 54.28 -16.73 -32.44
CA GLY A 1175 53.64 -15.40 -32.51
C GLY A 1175 52.63 -15.13 -33.63
N THR A 1176 51.80 -14.12 -33.38
CA THR A 1176 50.60 -13.71 -34.14
C THR A 1176 50.88 -13.09 -35.52
N PRO A 1177 50.28 -13.58 -36.62
CA PRO A 1177 50.20 -12.87 -37.90
C PRO A 1177 49.11 -11.77 -37.90
N ALA A 1178 49.31 -10.71 -38.68
CA ALA A 1178 48.35 -9.61 -38.81
C ALA A 1178 47.06 -10.02 -39.55
N PRO A 1179 45.90 -9.39 -39.25
CA PRO A 1179 44.60 -9.82 -39.78
C PRO A 1179 44.41 -9.47 -41.27
N THR A 1180 43.72 -10.35 -41.99
CA THR A 1180 43.19 -10.13 -43.34
C THR A 1180 41.66 -10.03 -43.33
N GLY A 1181 41.10 -9.27 -44.26
CA GLY A 1181 39.73 -8.72 -44.16
C GLY A 1181 38.56 -9.69 -44.31
N THR A 1182 37.46 -9.33 -43.68
CA THR A 1182 36.18 -10.07 -43.61
C THR A 1182 35.52 -10.24 -44.99
N PRO A 1183 35.10 -11.47 -45.38
CA PRO A 1183 34.26 -11.69 -46.55
C PRO A 1183 32.82 -11.15 -46.36
N ALA A 1184 32.20 -10.69 -47.45
CA ALA A 1184 30.81 -10.22 -47.44
C ALA A 1184 29.79 -11.38 -47.33
N PRO A 1185 28.63 -11.18 -46.66
CA PRO A 1185 27.65 -12.25 -46.42
C PRO A 1185 26.88 -12.65 -47.68
N THR A 1186 26.69 -13.95 -47.89
CA THR A 1186 25.81 -14.51 -48.92
C THR A 1186 24.36 -14.62 -48.42
N GLY A 1187 23.40 -14.22 -49.26
CA GLY A 1187 21.99 -14.03 -48.86
C GLY A 1187 21.19 -15.30 -48.55
N THR A 1188 20.13 -15.12 -47.77
CA THR A 1188 19.20 -16.13 -47.25
C THR A 1188 18.33 -16.78 -48.34
N PRO A 1189 18.14 -18.11 -48.35
CA PRO A 1189 17.16 -18.78 -49.22
C PRO A 1189 15.70 -18.45 -48.86
N ALA A 1190 14.81 -18.48 -49.84
CA ALA A 1190 13.36 -18.32 -49.64
C ALA A 1190 12.69 -19.62 -49.12
N PRO A 1191 11.61 -19.54 -48.32
CA PRO A 1191 10.98 -20.71 -47.70
C PRO A 1191 10.15 -21.56 -48.68
N THR A 1192 10.19 -22.88 -48.48
CA THR A 1192 9.33 -23.86 -49.18
C THR A 1192 8.06 -24.15 -48.38
N GLY A 1193 6.92 -24.25 -49.07
CA GLY A 1193 5.59 -24.39 -48.44
C GLY A 1193 5.26 -25.77 -47.85
N THR A 1194 4.37 -25.77 -46.86
CA THR A 1194 3.94 -26.93 -46.07
C THR A 1194 2.95 -27.86 -46.82
N PRO A 1195 3.05 -29.20 -46.70
CA PRO A 1195 2.05 -30.13 -47.24
C PRO A 1195 0.72 -30.15 -46.46
N ALA A 1196 -0.38 -30.54 -47.12
CA ALA A 1196 -1.69 -30.71 -46.49
C ALA A 1196 -1.90 -32.15 -45.94
N PRO A 1197 -2.56 -32.33 -44.78
CA PRO A 1197 -2.82 -33.64 -44.19
C PRO A 1197 -4.01 -34.38 -44.84
N THR A 1198 -4.01 -35.71 -44.73
CA THR A 1198 -5.04 -36.61 -45.26
C THR A 1198 -6.05 -37.08 -44.19
N GLY A 1199 -7.28 -37.36 -44.59
CA GLY A 1199 -8.38 -37.71 -43.68
C GLY A 1199 -8.47 -39.18 -43.23
N THR A 1200 -9.26 -39.41 -42.18
CA THR A 1200 -9.43 -40.68 -41.43
C THR A 1200 -10.92 -41.11 -41.45
N PRO A 1201 -11.27 -42.42 -41.52
CA PRO A 1201 -12.63 -42.87 -41.85
C PRO A 1201 -13.63 -42.91 -40.67
N ALA A 1202 -14.93 -43.03 -41.01
CA ALA A 1202 -16.06 -42.90 -40.09
C ALA A 1202 -16.62 -44.24 -39.51
N PRO A 1203 -17.22 -44.22 -38.30
CA PRO A 1203 -17.92 -45.36 -37.68
C PRO A 1203 -19.44 -45.43 -37.99
N THR A 1204 -20.10 -46.52 -37.57
CA THR A 1204 -21.52 -46.85 -37.85
C THR A 1204 -22.45 -46.73 -36.62
N GLY A 1205 -23.75 -46.44 -36.83
CA GLY A 1205 -24.83 -46.48 -35.81
C GLY A 1205 -25.30 -47.90 -35.45
N THR A 1206 -26.42 -48.14 -34.75
CA THR A 1206 -27.57 -47.35 -34.21
C THR A 1206 -28.33 -48.24 -33.16
N PRO A 1207 -29.40 -47.86 -32.39
CA PRO A 1207 -30.54 -46.96 -32.68
C PRO A 1207 -30.96 -46.05 -31.47
N ALA A 1208 -32.28 -45.84 -31.23
CA ALA A 1208 -32.85 -44.95 -30.19
C ALA A 1208 -34.29 -45.36 -29.75
N PRO A 1209 -34.86 -44.73 -28.70
CA PRO A 1209 -36.32 -44.58 -28.46
C PRO A 1209 -36.77 -43.09 -28.33
N THR A 1210 -37.69 -42.56 -29.16
CA THR A 1210 -39.14 -42.32 -28.87
C THR A 1210 -39.45 -41.70 -27.48
N GLY A 1211 -40.12 -40.55 -27.25
CA GLY A 1211 -40.96 -39.58 -28.02
C GLY A 1211 -41.48 -38.47 -27.05
N THR A 1212 -42.57 -37.69 -27.15
CA THR A 1212 -43.55 -37.21 -28.19
C THR A 1212 -44.81 -36.67 -27.42
N PRO A 1213 -45.52 -35.54 -27.73
CA PRO A 1213 -45.34 -34.41 -28.69
C PRO A 1213 -45.47 -32.98 -28.04
N ALA A 1214 -45.70 -31.92 -28.83
CA ALA A 1214 -45.73 -30.49 -28.42
C ALA A 1214 -47.03 -29.71 -28.82
N PRO A 1215 -47.12 -28.40 -28.46
CA PRO A 1215 -47.69 -27.34 -29.30
C PRO A 1215 -46.68 -26.18 -29.51
N THR A 1216 -46.23 -25.81 -30.72
CA THR A 1216 -46.85 -24.88 -31.71
C THR A 1216 -47.21 -23.47 -31.19
N GLY A 1217 -46.61 -22.34 -31.63
CA GLY A 1217 -45.38 -22.13 -32.43
C GLY A 1217 -45.35 -20.82 -33.26
N THR A 1218 -44.13 -20.35 -33.62
CA THR A 1218 -43.79 -19.45 -34.77
C THR A 1218 -44.11 -17.93 -34.64
N PRO A 1219 -43.30 -16.97 -35.19
CA PRO A 1219 -41.97 -17.02 -35.84
C PRO A 1219 -40.85 -16.20 -35.15
N ALA A 1220 -39.61 -16.35 -35.61
CA ALA A 1220 -38.43 -15.53 -35.25
C ALA A 1220 -38.25 -14.29 -36.17
N PRO A 1221 -37.18 -13.48 -35.96
CA PRO A 1221 -36.06 -13.62 -36.91
C PRO A 1221 -34.65 -13.62 -36.29
N THR A 1222 -33.85 -14.58 -36.74
CA THR A 1222 -32.38 -14.52 -36.95
C THR A 1222 -31.50 -13.85 -35.87
N GLY A 1223 -31.24 -14.59 -34.78
CA GLY A 1223 -29.90 -14.70 -34.19
C GLY A 1223 -29.30 -16.05 -34.59
N GLY A 1224 -27.97 -16.17 -34.63
CA GLY A 1224 -27.30 -17.42 -35.00
C GLY A 1224 -25.98 -17.59 -34.25
N ASP A 1225 -25.96 -18.58 -33.35
CA ASP A 1225 -24.79 -19.12 -32.67
C ASP A 1225 -23.86 -19.84 -33.72
N ASP A 1226 -22.61 -20.21 -33.45
CA ASP A 1226 -22.12 -20.78 -32.19
C ASP A 1226 -20.62 -20.58 -31.93
N LYS A 1227 -20.23 -20.75 -30.67
CA LYS A 1227 -18.84 -20.95 -30.18
C LYS A 1227 -18.44 -22.45 -30.38
N PRO A 1228 -17.20 -22.95 -30.09
CA PRO A 1228 -16.20 -22.41 -29.16
C PRO A 1228 -14.70 -22.56 -29.57
N GLY A 1229 -13.81 -22.01 -28.72
CA GLY A 1229 -12.43 -22.52 -28.58
C GLY A 1229 -11.35 -21.47 -28.26
N VAL A 1230 -10.48 -21.81 -27.31
CA VAL A 1230 -9.14 -21.23 -27.03
C VAL A 1230 -9.09 -19.79 -26.47
N LEU A 1231 -8.96 -19.74 -25.14
CA LEU A 1231 -8.04 -18.97 -24.27
C LEU A 1231 -7.57 -17.52 -24.62
N PRO A 1232 -7.38 -16.65 -23.61
CA PRO A 1232 -6.83 -15.31 -23.78
C PRO A 1232 -5.30 -15.32 -23.96
N ASP A 1233 -4.80 -14.47 -24.86
CA ASP A 1233 -3.37 -14.13 -24.97
C ASP A 1233 -3.13 -12.74 -24.35
N THR A 1234 -1.96 -12.50 -23.76
CA THR A 1234 -1.78 -11.46 -22.74
C THR A 1234 -1.30 -10.10 -23.28
N GLY A 1235 -1.74 -9.02 -22.62
CA GLY A 1235 -1.04 -7.73 -22.63
C GLY A 1235 -1.21 -6.80 -23.84
N ALA A 1236 -2.39 -6.17 -24.03
CA ALA A 1236 -2.51 -4.98 -24.91
C ALA A 1236 -3.66 -3.98 -24.60
N GLY A 1237 -3.60 -3.31 -23.45
CA GLY A 1237 -3.91 -1.87 -23.34
C GLY A 1237 -5.37 -1.38 -23.21
N ALA A 1238 -5.61 -0.59 -22.15
CA ALA A 1238 -6.70 0.41 -22.09
C ALA A 1238 -6.25 1.62 -21.24
N ALA A 1239 -5.90 2.73 -21.89
CA ALA A 1239 -5.68 4.04 -21.25
C ALA A 1239 -6.09 5.17 -22.21
N GLY A 1240 -6.81 6.17 -21.68
CA GLY A 1240 -7.66 7.09 -22.45
C GLY A 1240 -9.08 6.52 -22.57
N VAL A 1241 -10.10 7.17 -21.99
CA VAL A 1241 -10.84 8.31 -22.56
C VAL A 1241 -11.71 8.89 -21.40
N VAL A 1242 -11.89 10.20 -21.17
CA VAL A 1242 -11.49 11.40 -21.94
C VAL A 1242 -11.34 12.67 -21.06
N LEU A 1243 -10.84 13.73 -21.70
CA LEU A 1243 -10.54 15.07 -21.18
C LEU A 1243 -11.72 16.06 -21.23
N ALA A 1244 -11.62 17.10 -20.39
CA ALA A 1244 -12.04 18.50 -20.61
C ALA A 1244 -13.50 18.98 -20.50
N GLY A 1245 -13.67 19.97 -19.63
CA GLY A 1245 -14.39 21.24 -19.88
C GLY A 1245 -13.65 22.37 -19.13
N LEU A 1246 -12.67 23.10 -19.71
CA LEU A 1246 -12.75 24.25 -20.64
C LEU A 1246 -13.24 25.60 -20.06
N ALA A 1247 -12.35 26.23 -19.30
CA ALA A 1247 -11.94 27.65 -19.33
C ALA A 1247 -12.94 28.78 -19.72
N ALA A 1248 -13.00 29.81 -18.86
CA ALA A 1248 -13.36 31.18 -19.25
C ALA A 1248 -12.39 32.22 -18.63
N ALA A 1249 -12.07 33.26 -19.41
CA ALA A 1249 -10.98 34.22 -19.25
C ALA A 1249 -10.82 34.98 -17.90
N VAL A 1250 -9.57 35.25 -17.53
CA VAL A 1250 -9.19 36.43 -16.72
C VAL A 1250 -8.15 37.27 -17.49
N ALA A 1251 -8.38 38.57 -17.59
CA ALA A 1251 -7.42 39.55 -18.08
C ALA A 1251 -7.55 40.85 -17.24
N GLY A 1252 -6.52 41.25 -16.49
CA GLY A 1252 -6.71 42.32 -15.49
C GLY A 1252 -5.51 42.75 -14.64
N VAL A 1253 -4.33 42.85 -15.24
CA VAL A 1253 -3.13 43.62 -14.80
C VAL A 1253 -3.26 44.52 -13.54
N MET A 1254 -2.67 44.06 -12.42
CA MET A 1254 -1.68 44.76 -11.57
C MET A 1254 -2.06 45.96 -10.65
N VAL A 1255 -1.30 46.06 -9.53
CA VAL A 1255 -0.92 47.24 -8.70
C VAL A 1255 -1.57 47.41 -7.30
N LEU A 1256 -0.73 47.18 -6.29
CA LEU A 1256 -0.67 47.72 -4.92
C LEU A 1256 -1.61 48.90 -4.53
N ARG A 1257 -2.17 48.90 -3.30
CA ARG A 1257 -1.55 49.40 -2.02
C ARG A 1257 -2.57 49.88 -0.94
N ARG A 1258 -2.26 49.57 0.33
CA ARG A 1258 -2.60 50.28 1.61
C ARG A 1258 -4.04 50.26 2.17
N ARG A 1259 -4.11 49.74 3.41
CA ARG A 1259 -4.74 50.31 4.62
C ARG A 1259 -6.18 50.84 4.50
N SER A 1260 -7.08 50.22 5.25
CA SER A 1260 -7.22 50.57 6.68
C SER A 1260 -7.35 49.30 7.51
#